data_AF-A0A1J4J5W0-F1
#
_entry.id   AF-A0A1J4J5W0-F1
#
_cell.length_a   1.000
_cell.length_b   1.000
_cell.length_c   1.000
_cell.angle_alpha   90.00
_cell.angle_beta   90.00
_cell.angle_gamma   90.00
#
_symmetry.space_group_name_H-M   'P 1'
#
loop_
_entity.id
_entity.type
_entity.pdbx_description
1 polymer ?
#
loop_
_entity_poly.entity_id
_entity_poly.type
_entity_poly.pdbx_seq_one_letter_code
_entity_poly.pdbx_strand_id
1 'polypeptide(L)'
;MSDLESSNFDNTSEAEAKRAFATNRLNERLDELMKENTTLRAQFEEAVNLTAQMEDLHKQNASLLAKLRDAKAENDDLNHRLEILVQKDRETSTRLQNEKTTSSSQRGTDLNSMNKEIEKIKAQSKAQIDSIYEQLEQAQQACEKENVEKRLLIRKLDTVINDASRYFEVSFKSIDDVLAAFKQSHSREVSQNTTTIAQSTFAAPQSRSIQQTSMVAQPNKDVAELQKKVRRLKKALGEKENQLQANEDEFAKINRDFDRYKKEAEFNLNNLNNDYQSLTAQMQRDAETYNHNISQFEAKISAMKAEMEKEKKKCKKANDERKSLKRQLHNLQALSPIRAAAQAAQAINEASDSEDSADSGMPAYNPRHQPARGINEFHTIEPTDQLIAARAELTEQLKQANHKKEQLAKLLQQKDLQIHEIQIETEKVRNELGALKTIYQETCNEVETLRTALTTREEAKEKIKETEPKEKQPNPRVVKLQKALEDQKQRYYQLQVQSDKKDTTIQQLQLDIKHLTQKVEEAEQDAERAHNETKDLRTSMINTTQPTAEDLIPPSAFRCNEFPPDLSSKVAKIANNHSLQPASKIQNSYKVIRKYFMQQVTMRDGALDEAYSENQTISNAVNQFLVDASIALDDQPVTFKDFFSQNAGKDLVEKITQIRADNASLHHENESMKLALSQLRETFVDIGDGYVQDPQTHILQIRDRLDATNADLQATSKKMRQYKSALKKAEQQAKKNEIALKATIEDLKAENETLSQHQETTKQQLQDLKAENQRLTVELSDVTHTREDLESTIIQEHDEQIAQATSQFEEQISNLKKQLRAQKATYDQLDRDYQTATLELNQLRAQVQALKAQKAQRDAEYNELQRNFEEAEKAAAERLEREKAGLTESFQKTIDQLHEQCENHRSDVREINNQLAEKEILVANLRSQIAKITKEKLKAINDQSQMKEQLKREQKLMETTIRSNKAQAESQYNARLEEYKNKVDSEKKNIYAYGVDAFREYFNPGASIDERSFKAVIDRAHERIVQLTKSDQGVRRMVGAGDNQTTEDAIAQLLL
;
A
#
# COMPACT_ATOMS: atom_id res chain seq x y z
N MET A 1 -115.11 5.55 89.51
CA MET A 1 -116.03 4.43 89.27
C MET A 1 -115.41 3.59 88.18
N SER A 2 -114.93 2.38 88.45
CA SER A 2 -115.67 1.17 88.87
C SER A 2 -116.60 0.66 87.77
N ASP A 3 -116.22 -0.49 87.23
CA ASP A 3 -117.01 -1.56 86.63
C ASP A 3 -118.24 -1.19 85.78
N LEU A 4 -118.17 -1.41 84.46
CA LEU A 4 -118.77 -2.61 83.83
C LEU A 4 -118.30 -2.78 82.37
N GLU A 5 -118.20 -4.05 81.94
CA GLU A 5 -118.66 -4.67 80.66
C GLU A 5 -118.69 -3.92 79.30
N SER A 6 -118.63 -4.57 78.12
CA SER A 6 -118.13 -5.91 77.71
C SER A 6 -118.19 -6.04 76.16
N SER A 7 -117.63 -7.13 75.60
CA SER A 7 -117.94 -7.71 74.28
C SER A 7 -117.84 -6.86 72.99
N ASN A 8 -116.72 -6.99 72.25
CA ASN A 8 -116.67 -7.19 70.78
C ASN A 8 -115.22 -7.10 70.24
N PHE A 9 -114.47 -8.20 70.13
CA PHE A 9 -113.29 -8.32 69.26
C PHE A 9 -112.84 -9.79 69.15
N ASP A 10 -113.34 -10.51 68.13
CA ASP A 10 -112.91 -11.89 67.84
C ASP A 10 -112.88 -12.20 66.31
N ASN A 11 -112.74 -11.15 65.49
CA ASN A 11 -112.76 -11.24 64.01
C ASN A 11 -111.60 -10.47 63.32
N THR A 12 -110.69 -9.83 64.07
CA THR A 12 -109.53 -9.12 63.52
C THR A 12 -108.30 -10.02 63.36
N SER A 13 -108.05 -10.90 64.32
CA SER A 13 -106.83 -11.70 64.43
C SER A 13 -106.45 -12.46 63.14
N GLU A 14 -107.40 -13.15 62.51
CA GLU A 14 -107.12 -13.93 61.29
C GLU A 14 -106.87 -13.05 60.05
N ALA A 15 -107.53 -11.89 59.98
CA ALA A 15 -107.34 -10.92 58.89
C ALA A 15 -105.98 -10.20 58.99
N GLU A 16 -105.56 -9.88 60.21
CA GLU A 16 -104.24 -9.30 60.49
C GLU A 16 -103.12 -10.32 60.25
N ALA A 17 -103.29 -11.58 60.67
CA ALA A 17 -102.34 -12.65 60.38
C ALA A 17 -102.15 -12.88 58.87
N LYS A 18 -103.24 -12.91 58.09
CA LYS A 18 -103.18 -13.03 56.62
C LYS A 18 -102.53 -11.81 55.96
N ARG A 19 -102.76 -10.59 56.46
CA ARG A 19 -102.03 -9.39 56.02
C ARG A 19 -100.54 -9.47 56.35
N ALA A 20 -100.18 -9.83 57.59
CA ALA A 20 -98.78 -9.95 58.00
C ALA A 20 -98.01 -10.97 57.15
N PHE A 21 -98.62 -12.13 56.86
CA PHE A 21 -98.01 -13.14 55.99
C PHE A 21 -97.83 -12.64 54.54
N ALA A 22 -98.81 -11.93 53.99
CA ALA A 22 -98.71 -11.32 52.66
C ALA A 22 -97.63 -10.22 52.61
N THR A 23 -97.55 -9.36 53.62
CA THR A 23 -96.52 -8.31 53.75
C THR A 23 -95.13 -8.91 53.91
N ASN A 24 -94.95 -9.94 54.74
CA ASN A 24 -93.66 -10.62 54.89
C ASN A 24 -93.19 -11.22 53.56
N ARG A 25 -94.07 -11.91 52.83
CA ARG A 25 -93.73 -12.47 51.50
C ARG A 25 -93.41 -11.38 50.46
N LEU A 26 -94.03 -10.20 50.57
CA LEU A 26 -93.72 -9.02 49.75
C LEU A 26 -92.35 -8.43 50.12
N ASN A 27 -92.01 -8.37 51.40
CA ASN A 27 -90.70 -7.91 51.89
C ASN A 27 -89.59 -8.90 51.50
N GLU A 28 -89.82 -10.21 51.64
CA GLU A 28 -88.90 -11.26 51.17
C GLU A 28 -88.61 -11.10 49.67
N ARG A 29 -89.65 -10.92 48.83
CA ARG A 29 -89.45 -10.72 47.39
C ARG A 29 -88.83 -9.35 47.07
N LEU A 30 -89.05 -8.32 47.89
CA LEU A 30 -88.37 -7.02 47.76
C LEU A 30 -86.87 -7.15 48.08
N ASP A 31 -86.51 -7.87 49.14
CA ASP A 31 -85.11 -8.16 49.50
C ASP A 31 -84.40 -9.05 48.47
N GLU A 32 -85.10 -10.04 47.89
CA GLU A 32 -84.61 -10.79 46.73
C GLU A 32 -84.35 -9.85 45.54
N LEU A 33 -85.32 -9.00 45.18
CA LEU A 33 -85.17 -8.03 44.08
C LEU A 33 -84.08 -6.99 44.35
N MET A 34 -83.83 -6.59 45.60
CA MET A 34 -82.71 -5.72 45.95
C MET A 34 -81.36 -6.45 45.83
N LYS A 35 -81.28 -7.74 46.17
CA LYS A 35 -80.09 -8.58 45.98
C LYS A 35 -79.82 -8.84 44.49
N GLU A 36 -80.86 -9.10 43.70
CA GLU A 36 -80.79 -9.19 42.23
C GLU A 36 -80.31 -7.85 41.65
N ASN A 37 -80.89 -6.70 42.06
CA ASN A 37 -80.52 -5.38 41.53
C ASN A 37 -79.09 -4.95 41.91
N THR A 38 -78.64 -5.24 43.13
CA THR A 38 -77.25 -4.96 43.55
C THR A 38 -76.24 -5.87 42.85
N THR A 39 -76.58 -7.15 42.64
CA THR A 39 -75.74 -8.07 41.85
C THR A 39 -75.64 -7.63 40.39
N LEU A 40 -76.76 -7.23 39.76
CA LEU A 40 -76.78 -6.71 38.39
C LEU A 40 -76.01 -5.39 38.25
N ARG A 41 -76.04 -4.52 39.27
CA ARG A 41 -75.20 -3.31 39.30
C ARG A 41 -73.72 -3.65 39.36
N ALA A 42 -73.31 -4.56 40.24
CA ALA A 42 -71.92 -5.01 40.34
C ALA A 42 -71.43 -5.64 39.02
N GLN A 43 -72.25 -6.49 38.39
CA GLN A 43 -71.95 -7.09 37.08
C GLN A 43 -71.86 -6.05 35.95
N PHE A 44 -72.71 -5.02 35.97
CA PHE A 44 -72.64 -3.92 35.00
C PHE A 44 -71.38 -3.07 35.20
N GLU A 45 -71.03 -2.76 36.46
CA GLU A 45 -69.83 -2.01 36.81
C GLU A 45 -68.54 -2.79 36.48
N GLU A 46 -68.53 -4.12 36.70
CA GLU A 46 -67.47 -5.02 36.25
C GLU A 46 -67.37 -5.05 34.72
N ALA A 47 -68.49 -5.14 33.99
CA ALA A 47 -68.50 -5.11 32.52
C ALA A 47 -68.02 -3.77 31.94
N VAL A 48 -68.35 -2.64 32.57
CA VAL A 48 -67.83 -1.31 32.20
C VAL A 48 -66.31 -1.23 32.45
N ASN A 49 -65.84 -1.72 33.60
CA ASN A 49 -64.40 -1.76 33.91
C ASN A 49 -63.62 -2.67 32.94
N LEU A 50 -64.15 -3.84 32.58
CA LEU A 50 -63.58 -4.72 31.56
C LEU A 50 -63.56 -4.05 30.18
N THR A 51 -64.60 -3.30 29.83
CA THR A 51 -64.66 -2.55 28.55
C THR A 51 -63.58 -1.46 28.51
N ALA A 52 -63.37 -0.71 29.60
CA ALA A 52 -62.32 0.29 29.70
C ALA A 52 -60.91 -0.33 29.59
N GLN A 53 -60.66 -1.45 30.28
CA GLN A 53 -59.40 -2.20 30.16
C GLN A 53 -59.16 -2.72 28.74
N MET A 54 -60.22 -3.17 28.05
CA MET A 54 -60.15 -3.62 26.67
C MET A 54 -59.85 -2.47 25.70
N GLU A 55 -60.42 -1.28 25.92
CA GLU A 55 -60.13 -0.07 25.14
C GLU A 55 -58.67 0.37 25.30
N ASP A 56 -58.13 0.33 26.52
CA ASP A 56 -56.72 0.66 26.77
C ASP A 56 -55.76 -0.40 26.20
N LEU A 57 -56.12 -1.70 26.23
CA LEU A 57 -55.39 -2.74 25.50
C LEU A 57 -55.44 -2.51 23.97
N HIS A 58 -56.54 -2.01 23.42
CA HIS A 58 -56.62 -1.62 22.01
C HIS A 58 -55.73 -0.40 21.70
N LYS A 59 -55.68 0.62 22.56
CA LYS A 59 -54.76 1.77 22.41
C LYS A 59 -53.29 1.33 22.49
N GLN A 60 -52.95 0.44 23.43
CA GLN A 60 -51.60 -0.12 23.54
C GLN A 60 -51.21 -0.93 22.30
N ASN A 61 -52.09 -1.82 21.81
CA ASN A 61 -51.85 -2.57 20.58
C ASN A 61 -51.71 -1.65 19.35
N ALA A 62 -52.52 -0.59 19.24
CA ALA A 62 -52.37 0.39 18.17
C ALA A 62 -51.02 1.13 18.23
N SER A 63 -50.56 1.51 19.44
CA SER A 63 -49.24 2.13 19.65
C SER A 63 -48.09 1.18 19.34
N LEU A 64 -48.20 -0.10 19.70
CA LEU A 64 -47.21 -1.12 19.38
C LEU A 64 -47.17 -1.43 17.88
N LEU A 65 -48.31 -1.48 17.20
CA LEU A 65 -48.39 -1.65 15.74
C LEU A 65 -47.84 -0.45 14.97
N ALA A 66 -48.00 0.78 15.49
CA ALA A 66 -47.32 1.96 14.94
C ALA A 66 -45.81 1.83 15.07
N LYS A 67 -45.29 1.63 16.29
CA LYS A 67 -43.85 1.45 16.56
C LYS A 67 -43.23 0.31 15.75
N LEU A 68 -43.96 -0.78 15.51
CA LEU A 68 -43.49 -1.91 14.71
C LEU A 68 -43.42 -1.57 13.21
N ARG A 69 -44.30 -0.70 12.69
CA ARG A 69 -44.19 -0.15 11.34
C ARG A 69 -43.00 0.81 11.23
N ASP A 70 -42.85 1.71 12.20
CA ASP A 70 -41.80 2.72 12.22
C ASP A 70 -40.41 2.05 12.27
N ALA A 71 -40.21 1.12 13.21
CA ALA A 71 -38.99 0.34 13.35
C ALA A 71 -38.72 -0.58 12.15
N LYS A 72 -39.77 -1.01 11.42
CA LYS A 72 -39.58 -1.74 10.16
C LYS A 72 -39.13 -0.81 9.03
N ALA A 73 -39.74 0.37 8.89
CA ALA A 73 -39.32 1.36 7.89
C ALA A 73 -37.87 1.83 8.13
N GLU A 74 -37.46 2.00 9.39
CA GLU A 74 -36.07 2.27 9.76
C GLU A 74 -35.14 1.10 9.39
N ASN A 75 -35.56 -0.16 9.61
CA ASN A 75 -34.79 -1.33 9.19
C ASN A 75 -34.63 -1.38 7.66
N ASP A 76 -35.70 -1.11 6.92
CA ASP A 76 -35.70 -1.10 5.45
C ASP A 76 -34.82 0.04 4.88
N ASP A 77 -34.79 1.25 5.49
CA ASP A 77 -33.82 2.33 5.16
C ASP A 77 -32.37 1.92 5.45
N LEU A 78 -32.11 1.37 6.66
CA LEU A 78 -30.78 0.95 7.06
C LEU A 78 -30.23 -0.17 6.16
N ASN A 79 -31.07 -1.12 5.75
CA ASN A 79 -30.71 -2.16 4.78
C ASN A 79 -30.38 -1.54 3.41
N HIS A 80 -31.19 -0.62 2.89
CA HIS A 80 -30.93 0.01 1.60
C HIS A 80 -29.65 0.87 1.63
N ARG A 81 -29.39 1.60 2.72
CA ARG A 81 -28.15 2.36 2.90
C ARG A 81 -26.93 1.45 3.04
N LEU A 82 -27.07 0.29 3.69
CA LEU A 82 -26.01 -0.71 3.78
C LEU A 82 -25.75 -1.35 2.40
N GLU A 83 -26.77 -1.61 1.60
CA GLU A 83 -26.64 -2.09 0.22
C GLU A 83 -25.91 -1.07 -0.67
N ILE A 84 -26.28 0.22 -0.60
CA ILE A 84 -25.57 1.31 -1.29
C ILE A 84 -24.10 1.39 -0.85
N LEU A 85 -23.81 1.24 0.45
CA LEU A 85 -22.43 1.22 0.95
C LEU A 85 -21.64 0.01 0.46
N VAL A 86 -22.23 -1.19 0.47
CA VAL A 86 -21.62 -2.42 -0.05
C VAL A 86 -21.38 -2.35 -1.56
N GLN A 87 -22.30 -1.74 -2.32
CA GLN A 87 -22.09 -1.51 -3.75
C GLN A 87 -20.95 -0.50 -3.99
N LYS A 88 -20.95 0.62 -3.25
CA LYS A 88 -19.87 1.63 -3.33
C LYS A 88 -18.50 1.04 -2.98
N ASP A 89 -18.43 0.14 -2.00
CA ASP A 89 -17.18 -0.52 -1.59
C ASP A 89 -16.70 -1.56 -2.64
N ARG A 90 -17.63 -2.24 -3.32
CA ARG A 90 -17.30 -3.04 -4.51
C ARG A 90 -16.77 -2.18 -5.65
N GLU A 91 -17.36 -1.00 -5.88
CA GLU A 91 -16.92 -0.06 -6.93
C GLU A 91 -15.54 0.54 -6.63
N THR A 92 -15.26 0.95 -5.40
CA THR A 92 -13.92 1.44 -4.99
C THR A 92 -12.88 0.33 -5.04
N SER A 93 -13.19 -0.87 -4.57
CA SER A 93 -12.30 -2.04 -4.65
C SER A 93 -11.99 -2.41 -6.10
N THR A 94 -12.99 -2.38 -6.99
CA THR A 94 -12.80 -2.61 -8.44
C THR A 94 -11.95 -1.52 -9.08
N ARG A 95 -12.16 -0.24 -8.74
CA ARG A 95 -11.30 0.86 -9.21
C ARG A 95 -9.86 0.70 -8.75
N LEU A 96 -9.63 0.40 -7.46
CA LEU A 96 -8.31 0.19 -6.89
C LEU A 96 -7.58 -0.99 -7.56
N GLN A 97 -8.31 -2.07 -7.89
CA GLN A 97 -7.74 -3.21 -8.59
C GLN A 97 -7.37 -2.86 -10.05
N ASN A 98 -8.24 -2.15 -10.77
CA ASN A 98 -7.97 -1.67 -12.13
C ASN A 98 -6.80 -0.68 -12.18
N GLU A 99 -6.68 0.20 -11.18
CA GLU A 99 -5.57 1.14 -11.02
C GLU A 99 -4.26 0.40 -10.71
N LYS A 100 -4.28 -0.64 -9.87
CA LYS A 100 -3.12 -1.52 -9.64
C LYS A 100 -2.67 -2.22 -10.92
N THR A 101 -3.57 -2.81 -11.72
CA THR A 101 -3.20 -3.43 -13.00
C THR A 101 -2.68 -2.41 -14.00
N THR A 102 -3.26 -1.21 -14.06
CA THR A 102 -2.81 -0.13 -14.95
C THR A 102 -1.42 0.37 -14.55
N SER A 103 -1.21 0.64 -13.25
CA SER A 103 0.08 1.05 -12.67
C SER A 103 1.17 -0.02 -12.80
N SER A 104 0.81 -1.31 -12.75
CA SER A 104 1.74 -2.41 -12.98
C SER A 104 2.07 -2.58 -14.47
N SER A 105 1.09 -2.40 -15.35
CA SER A 105 1.28 -2.45 -16.81
C SER A 105 2.17 -1.31 -17.28
N GLN A 106 1.90 -0.07 -16.83
CA GLN A 106 2.70 1.12 -17.14
C GLN A 106 4.14 0.95 -16.68
N ARG A 107 4.36 0.51 -15.43
CA ARG A 107 5.72 0.22 -14.94
C ARG A 107 6.41 -0.89 -15.75
N GLY A 108 5.68 -1.86 -16.28
CA GLY A 108 6.19 -2.86 -17.21
C GLY A 108 6.60 -2.29 -18.57
N THR A 109 5.80 -1.38 -19.15
CA THR A 109 6.16 -0.69 -20.40
C THR A 109 7.33 0.27 -20.20
N ASP A 110 7.40 0.96 -19.07
CA ASP A 110 8.48 1.89 -18.74
C ASP A 110 9.81 1.14 -18.54
N LEU A 111 9.80 0.02 -17.82
CA LEU A 111 10.96 -0.89 -17.71
C LEU A 111 11.42 -1.41 -19.07
N ASN A 112 10.48 -1.83 -19.92
CA ASN A 112 10.81 -2.33 -21.26
C ASN A 112 11.35 -1.22 -22.18
N SER A 113 10.90 0.02 -22.02
CA SER A 113 11.44 1.18 -22.74
C SER A 113 12.85 1.52 -22.24
N MET A 114 13.03 1.61 -20.92
CA MET A 114 14.32 1.90 -20.28
C MET A 114 15.37 0.81 -20.58
N ASN A 115 14.99 -0.46 -20.61
CA ASN A 115 15.88 -1.56 -21.02
C ASN A 115 16.33 -1.42 -22.48
N LYS A 116 15.43 -1.03 -23.41
CA LYS A 116 15.80 -0.74 -24.81
C LYS A 116 16.73 0.46 -24.93
N GLU A 117 16.53 1.52 -24.14
CA GLU A 117 17.44 2.67 -24.09
C GLU A 117 18.82 2.23 -23.56
N ILE A 118 18.88 1.37 -22.54
CA ILE A 118 20.12 0.80 -22.00
C ILE A 118 20.83 -0.07 -23.04
N GLU A 119 20.12 -0.91 -23.82
CA GLU A 119 20.74 -1.70 -24.90
C GLU A 119 21.25 -0.82 -26.05
N LYS A 120 20.49 0.21 -26.43
CA LYS A 120 20.91 1.22 -27.42
C LYS A 120 22.17 1.96 -26.97
N ILE A 121 22.24 2.39 -25.71
CA ILE A 121 23.44 3.01 -25.14
C ILE A 121 24.61 2.02 -25.13
N LYS A 122 24.42 0.77 -24.71
CA LYS A 122 25.46 -0.28 -24.76
C LYS A 122 25.97 -0.51 -26.19
N ALA A 123 25.08 -0.52 -27.20
CA ALA A 123 25.46 -0.66 -28.60
C ALA A 123 26.25 0.55 -29.10
N GLN A 124 25.86 1.77 -28.73
CA GLN A 124 26.60 3.01 -29.07
C GLN A 124 27.96 3.07 -28.39
N SER A 125 28.06 2.77 -27.09
CA SER A 125 29.34 2.67 -26.38
C SER A 125 30.23 1.58 -26.95
N LYS A 126 29.67 0.44 -27.38
CA LYS A 126 30.44 -0.59 -28.07
C LYS A 126 30.98 -0.08 -29.42
N ALA A 127 30.16 0.54 -30.25
CA ALA A 127 30.60 1.10 -31.53
C ALA A 127 31.70 2.18 -31.36
N GLN A 128 31.63 2.97 -30.28
CA GLN A 128 32.70 3.91 -29.91
C GLN A 128 33.99 3.19 -29.51
N ILE A 129 33.91 2.13 -28.70
CA ILE A 129 35.05 1.29 -28.31
C ILE A 129 35.68 0.61 -29.53
N ASP A 130 34.86 0.00 -30.39
CA ASP A 130 35.30 -0.68 -31.61
C ASP A 130 36.00 0.33 -32.57
N SER A 131 35.47 1.55 -32.71
CA SER A 131 36.13 2.63 -33.48
C SER A 131 37.43 3.14 -32.86
N ILE A 132 37.55 3.18 -31.53
CA ILE A 132 38.81 3.52 -30.84
C ILE A 132 39.86 2.43 -31.07
N TYR A 133 39.48 1.15 -31.08
CA TYR A 133 40.39 0.06 -31.44
C TYR A 133 40.84 0.13 -32.90
N GLU A 134 39.95 0.46 -33.83
CA GLU A 134 40.31 0.64 -35.24
C GLU A 134 41.28 1.83 -35.44
N GLN A 135 41.05 2.95 -34.75
CA GLN A 135 41.99 4.09 -34.74
C GLN A 135 43.35 3.72 -34.11
N LEU A 136 43.36 2.91 -33.05
CA LEU A 136 44.58 2.41 -32.43
C LEU A 136 45.37 1.51 -33.40
N GLU A 137 44.69 0.61 -34.11
CA GLU A 137 45.31 -0.26 -35.11
C GLU A 137 45.89 0.56 -36.28
N GLN A 138 45.14 1.53 -36.82
CA GLN A 138 45.62 2.42 -37.89
C GLN A 138 46.85 3.23 -37.44
N ALA A 139 46.86 3.76 -36.20
CA ALA A 139 48.00 4.46 -35.64
C ALA A 139 49.22 3.53 -35.45
N GLN A 140 48.98 2.28 -35.03
CA GLN A 140 50.03 1.28 -34.88
C GLN A 140 50.63 0.86 -36.23
N GLN A 141 49.81 0.61 -37.26
CA GLN A 141 50.27 0.34 -38.62
C GLN A 141 51.05 1.53 -39.22
N ALA A 142 50.62 2.77 -38.95
CA ALA A 142 51.35 3.97 -39.35
C ALA A 142 52.74 4.07 -38.66
N CYS A 143 52.81 3.77 -37.36
CA CYS A 143 54.07 3.74 -36.62
C CYS A 143 55.01 2.62 -37.09
N GLU A 144 54.49 1.44 -37.44
CA GLU A 144 55.28 0.38 -38.06
C GLU A 144 55.84 0.80 -39.43
N LYS A 145 55.03 1.46 -40.27
CA LYS A 145 55.47 2.01 -41.56
C LYS A 145 56.58 3.05 -41.38
N GLU A 146 56.41 4.00 -40.46
CA GLU A 146 57.44 5.01 -40.15
C GLU A 146 58.73 4.34 -39.64
N ASN A 147 58.63 3.31 -38.80
CA ASN A 147 59.79 2.54 -38.33
C ASN A 147 60.50 1.80 -39.47
N VAL A 148 59.77 1.27 -40.47
CA VAL A 148 60.36 0.65 -41.67
C VAL A 148 61.05 1.71 -42.53
N GLU A 149 60.42 2.86 -42.78
CA GLU A 149 61.01 3.97 -43.53
C GLU A 149 62.27 4.52 -42.83
N LYS A 150 62.23 4.69 -41.51
CA LYS A 150 63.38 5.10 -40.68
C LYS A 150 64.53 4.10 -40.72
N ARG A 151 64.26 2.80 -40.63
CA ARG A 151 65.29 1.74 -40.82
C ARG A 151 65.89 1.76 -42.22
N LEU A 152 65.08 2.01 -43.25
CA LEU A 152 65.53 2.11 -44.64
C LEU A 152 66.35 3.39 -44.87
N LEU A 153 66.01 4.50 -44.21
CA LEU A 153 66.77 5.75 -44.23
C LEU A 153 68.11 5.62 -43.51
N ILE A 154 68.14 4.97 -42.33
CA ILE A 154 69.39 4.61 -41.63
C ILE A 154 70.27 3.77 -42.55
N ARG A 155 69.74 2.70 -43.16
CA ARG A 155 70.51 1.87 -44.10
C ARG A 155 71.03 2.64 -45.32
N LYS A 156 70.31 3.65 -45.81
CA LYS A 156 70.80 4.57 -46.85
C LYS A 156 71.93 5.47 -46.34
N LEU A 157 71.81 6.03 -45.13
CA LEU A 157 72.87 6.82 -44.50
C LEU A 157 74.12 5.96 -44.26
N ASP A 158 73.98 4.75 -43.75
CA ASP A 158 75.07 3.77 -43.62
C ASP A 158 75.73 3.49 -44.97
N THR A 159 74.95 3.35 -46.04
CA THR A 159 75.48 3.14 -47.40
C THR A 159 76.30 4.35 -47.86
N VAL A 160 75.77 5.58 -47.70
CA VAL A 160 76.49 6.82 -48.04
C VAL A 160 77.74 7.01 -47.17
N ILE A 161 77.70 6.66 -45.88
CA ILE A 161 78.86 6.70 -44.97
C ILE A 161 79.93 5.69 -45.40
N ASN A 162 79.55 4.47 -45.80
CA ASN A 162 80.48 3.46 -46.28
C ASN A 162 81.08 3.83 -47.65
N ASP A 163 80.29 4.31 -48.60
CA ASP A 163 80.77 4.68 -49.93
C ASP A 163 81.60 5.99 -49.89
N ALA A 164 81.26 6.95 -49.02
CA ALA A 164 82.14 8.08 -48.72
C ALA A 164 83.44 7.63 -48.03
N SER A 165 83.38 6.67 -47.09
CA SER A 165 84.58 6.13 -46.44
C SER A 165 85.51 5.40 -47.41
N ARG A 166 84.96 4.81 -48.48
CA ARG A 166 85.72 4.27 -49.62
C ARG A 166 86.30 5.37 -50.51
N TYR A 167 85.52 6.40 -50.81
CA TYR A 167 85.93 7.50 -51.70
C TYR A 167 87.04 8.38 -51.10
N PHE A 168 87.02 8.61 -49.79
CA PHE A 168 88.03 9.40 -49.08
C PHE A 168 89.09 8.55 -48.36
N GLU A 169 89.02 7.22 -48.43
CA GLU A 169 89.88 6.25 -47.70
C GLU A 169 89.94 6.46 -46.17
N VAL A 170 88.94 7.13 -45.58
CA VAL A 170 88.85 7.49 -44.15
C VAL A 170 87.51 7.02 -43.58
N SER A 171 87.52 6.38 -42.41
CA SER A 171 86.28 5.89 -41.78
C SER A 171 85.49 7.02 -41.09
N PHE A 172 84.28 7.30 -41.57
CA PHE A 172 83.35 8.25 -40.96
C PHE A 172 82.40 7.58 -39.96
N LYS A 173 81.95 8.32 -38.94
CA LYS A 173 81.04 7.83 -37.88
C LYS A 173 79.65 8.46 -37.95
N SER A 174 79.53 9.64 -38.55
CA SER A 174 78.27 10.33 -38.82
C SER A 174 78.18 10.81 -40.27
N ILE A 175 76.97 11.14 -40.73
CA ILE A 175 76.78 11.78 -42.04
C ILE A 175 77.33 13.22 -42.05
N ASP A 176 77.40 13.89 -40.90
CA ASP A 176 77.98 15.22 -40.78
C ASP A 176 79.51 15.19 -40.93
N ASP A 177 80.17 14.10 -40.50
CA ASP A 177 81.60 13.88 -40.75
C ASP A 177 81.87 13.78 -42.26
N VAL A 178 81.02 13.05 -43.00
CA VAL A 178 81.07 12.92 -44.46
C VAL A 178 80.87 14.27 -45.13
N LEU A 179 79.86 15.03 -44.68
CA LEU A 179 79.57 16.38 -45.20
C LEU A 179 80.64 17.42 -44.82
N ALA A 180 81.45 17.16 -43.80
CA ALA A 180 82.64 17.94 -43.47
C ALA A 180 83.83 17.57 -44.38
N ALA A 181 84.05 16.28 -44.65
CA ALA A 181 85.09 15.81 -45.58
C ALA A 181 84.88 16.34 -47.00
N PHE A 182 83.64 16.32 -47.52
CA PHE A 182 83.30 16.93 -48.81
C PHE A 182 83.55 18.45 -48.89
N LYS A 183 83.78 19.15 -47.76
CA LYS A 183 84.10 20.58 -47.72
C LYS A 183 85.60 20.88 -47.65
N GLN A 184 86.47 19.87 -47.53
CA GLN A 184 87.92 20.03 -47.54
C GLN A 184 88.50 19.59 -48.89
N SER A 185 88.88 20.57 -49.72
CA SER A 185 89.42 20.30 -51.06
C SER A 185 90.81 19.67 -50.99
N HIS A 186 90.94 18.42 -51.44
CA HIS A 186 92.21 17.81 -51.85
C HIS A 186 92.13 17.39 -53.32
N SER A 187 93.26 17.42 -54.02
CA SER A 187 93.35 17.19 -55.46
C SER A 187 94.40 16.15 -55.77
N ARG A 188 94.00 15.10 -56.51
CA ARG A 188 94.74 14.12 -57.34
C ARG A 188 93.90 12.84 -57.46
N GLU A 189 93.99 11.98 -58.47
CA GLU A 189 94.40 12.01 -59.88
C GLU A 189 94.17 10.54 -60.35
N VAL A 190 93.46 10.33 -61.47
CA VAL A 190 93.62 9.16 -62.38
C VAL A 190 93.54 7.72 -61.82
N SER A 191 92.48 6.95 -62.17
CA SER A 191 92.54 6.04 -63.34
C SER A 191 91.20 5.30 -63.65
N GLN A 192 91.19 4.54 -64.75
CA GLN A 192 90.05 3.90 -65.41
C GLN A 192 89.78 2.45 -64.92
N ASN A 193 88.51 1.97 -64.94
CA ASN A 193 88.01 0.94 -65.90
C ASN A 193 86.66 0.24 -65.55
N THR A 194 85.82 -0.01 -66.59
CA THR A 194 84.94 -1.19 -66.94
C THR A 194 84.31 -2.10 -65.85
N THR A 195 83.11 -2.76 -65.95
CA THR A 195 82.10 -2.96 -67.03
C THR A 195 80.87 -3.82 -66.59
N THR A 196 79.59 -3.38 -66.86
CA THR A 196 78.34 -4.22 -67.07
C THR A 196 77.79 -5.15 -65.92
N ILE A 197 76.59 -5.80 -65.89
CA ILE A 197 75.23 -5.75 -66.56
C ILE A 197 74.16 -6.56 -65.73
N ALA A 198 72.86 -6.16 -65.77
CA ALA A 198 71.58 -6.94 -65.55
C ALA A 198 71.30 -7.79 -64.25
N GLN A 199 70.12 -8.44 -64.01
CA GLN A 199 68.65 -8.09 -64.07
C GLN A 199 67.76 -9.32 -63.64
N SER A 200 66.46 -9.12 -63.27
CA SER A 200 65.34 -10.14 -63.20
C SER A 200 65.25 -11.17 -62.03
N THR A 201 64.19 -12.00 -61.79
CA THR A 201 62.81 -11.75 -61.22
C THR A 201 62.00 -13.04 -60.81
N PHE A 202 60.94 -12.91 -59.94
CA PHE A 202 59.64 -13.68 -59.83
C PHE A 202 59.38 -15.03 -59.03
N ALA A 203 58.12 -15.15 -58.50
CA ALA A 203 57.19 -16.34 -58.34
C ALA A 203 56.96 -17.14 -56.98
N ALA A 204 55.83 -17.91 -56.85
CA ALA A 204 55.22 -18.50 -55.61
C ALA A 204 54.31 -19.81 -55.79
N PRO A 205 53.80 -20.55 -54.73
CA PRO A 205 53.36 -22.01 -54.76
C PRO A 205 51.93 -22.46 -54.18
N GLN A 206 51.64 -23.79 -54.00
CA GLN A 206 50.35 -24.44 -53.49
C GLN A 206 50.45 -25.81 -52.66
N SER A 207 49.36 -26.64 -52.45
CA SER A 207 48.98 -27.49 -51.23
C SER A 207 48.43 -28.98 -51.38
N ARG A 208 48.09 -29.78 -50.29
CA ARG A 208 47.25 -31.08 -50.24
C ARG A 208 46.91 -31.82 -48.84
N SER A 209 46.17 -32.99 -48.81
CA SER A 209 45.54 -33.77 -47.64
C SER A 209 45.22 -35.33 -47.84
N ILE A 210 44.74 -36.19 -46.85
CA ILE A 210 44.29 -37.67 -47.03
C ILE A 210 43.51 -38.52 -45.88
N GLN A 211 43.27 -39.88 -46.02
CA GLN A 211 42.24 -40.90 -45.44
C GLN A 211 42.80 -42.36 -45.04
N GLN A 212 42.17 -43.52 -44.58
CA GLN A 212 40.91 -44.06 -43.86
C GLN A 212 40.82 -45.68 -43.75
N THR A 213 40.11 -46.40 -42.79
CA THR A 213 40.08 -47.95 -42.61
C THR A 213 38.87 -48.69 -41.81
N SER A 214 38.80 -50.07 -41.64
CA SER A 214 37.66 -50.92 -41.03
C SER A 214 37.91 -52.48 -40.68
N MET A 215 36.91 -53.33 -40.21
CA MET A 215 36.72 -54.88 -40.17
C MET A 215 35.96 -55.50 -38.89
N VAL A 216 35.49 -56.77 -38.58
CA VAL A 216 35.12 -58.19 -39.12
C VAL A 216 34.28 -59.08 -38.06
N ALA A 217 33.84 -60.39 -38.26
CA ALA A 217 32.77 -61.14 -37.45
C ALA A 217 32.72 -62.75 -37.31
N GLN A 218 31.76 -63.29 -36.46
CA GLN A 218 31.10 -64.66 -36.32
C GLN A 218 31.80 -65.89 -35.59
N PRO A 219 31.14 -67.05 -35.17
CA PRO A 219 29.77 -67.60 -35.41
C PRO A 219 28.97 -68.15 -34.14
N ASN A 220 28.09 -69.17 -34.31
CA ASN A 220 26.88 -69.50 -33.51
C ASN A 220 26.90 -70.73 -32.54
N LYS A 221 26.21 -70.64 -31.39
CA LYS A 221 25.37 -71.76 -30.85
C LYS A 221 24.14 -71.34 -30.01
N ASP A 222 24.13 -70.17 -29.38
CA ASP A 222 23.03 -69.64 -28.54
C ASP A 222 21.74 -69.26 -29.29
N VAL A 223 21.66 -69.60 -30.58
CA VAL A 223 20.80 -68.97 -31.59
C VAL A 223 19.31 -69.04 -31.26
N ALA A 224 18.81 -70.08 -30.60
CA ALA A 224 17.38 -70.22 -30.30
C ALA A 224 16.91 -69.24 -29.21
N GLU A 225 17.68 -69.12 -28.12
CA GLU A 225 17.39 -68.13 -27.08
C GLU A 225 17.74 -66.72 -27.56
N LEU A 226 18.85 -66.56 -28.30
CA LEU A 226 19.16 -65.30 -28.96
C LEU A 226 18.04 -64.89 -29.92
N GLN A 227 17.43 -65.78 -30.72
CA GLN A 227 16.30 -65.42 -31.58
C GLN A 227 15.07 -64.96 -30.79
N LYS A 228 14.79 -65.55 -29.61
CA LYS A 228 13.69 -65.10 -28.75
C LYS A 228 13.99 -63.74 -28.09
N LYS A 229 15.24 -63.54 -27.65
CA LYS A 229 15.75 -62.29 -27.08
C LYS A 229 15.83 -61.19 -28.15
N VAL A 230 16.27 -61.52 -29.37
CA VAL A 230 16.31 -60.66 -30.58
C VAL A 230 14.91 -60.35 -31.10
N ARG A 231 13.91 -61.23 -30.99
CA ARG A 231 12.50 -60.85 -31.29
C ARG A 231 11.98 -59.82 -30.29
N ARG A 232 12.25 -59.97 -28.99
CA ARG A 232 11.90 -58.96 -27.97
C ARG A 232 12.68 -57.66 -28.18
N LEU A 233 13.99 -57.75 -28.41
CA LEU A 233 14.84 -56.59 -28.69
C LEU A 233 14.47 -55.91 -30.01
N LYS A 234 14.08 -56.63 -31.08
CA LYS A 234 13.55 -56.03 -32.32
C LYS A 234 12.19 -55.36 -32.13
N LYS A 235 11.32 -55.87 -31.25
CA LYS A 235 10.07 -55.17 -30.90
C LYS A 235 10.37 -53.88 -30.12
N ALA A 236 11.25 -53.95 -29.12
CA ALA A 236 11.71 -52.77 -28.39
C ALA A 236 12.52 -51.79 -29.25
N LEU A 237 13.28 -52.29 -30.23
CA LEU A 237 13.99 -51.49 -31.21
C LEU A 237 12.98 -50.78 -32.12
N GLY A 238 12.01 -51.49 -32.70
CA GLY A 238 10.95 -50.88 -33.50
C GLY A 238 10.08 -49.88 -32.71
N GLU A 239 9.82 -50.13 -31.44
CA GLU A 239 9.18 -49.17 -30.53
C GLU A 239 10.05 -47.94 -30.28
N LYS A 240 11.39 -48.10 -30.26
CA LYS A 240 12.35 -46.99 -30.12
C LYS A 240 12.65 -46.28 -31.43
N GLU A 241 12.64 -46.97 -32.56
CA GLU A 241 12.72 -46.41 -33.91
C GLU A 241 11.46 -45.59 -34.20
N ASN A 242 10.28 -46.07 -33.82
CA ASN A 242 9.03 -45.29 -33.91
C ASN A 242 9.03 -44.06 -32.98
N GLN A 243 9.58 -44.17 -31.75
CA GLN A 243 9.76 -42.99 -30.88
C GLN A 243 10.82 -42.03 -31.41
N LEU A 244 11.90 -42.53 -32.02
CA LEU A 244 12.96 -41.72 -32.58
C LEU A 244 12.46 -41.00 -33.84
N GLN A 245 11.73 -41.68 -34.73
CA GLN A 245 11.05 -41.08 -35.88
C GLN A 245 10.03 -40.02 -35.45
N ALA A 246 9.21 -40.28 -34.43
CA ALA A 246 8.26 -39.29 -33.91
C ALA A 246 8.98 -38.05 -33.34
N ASN A 247 10.09 -38.25 -32.62
CA ASN A 247 10.91 -37.16 -32.11
C ASN A 247 11.66 -36.41 -33.24
N GLU A 248 12.08 -37.09 -34.31
CA GLU A 248 12.68 -36.47 -35.50
C GLU A 248 11.64 -35.67 -36.30
N ASP A 249 10.41 -36.16 -36.43
CA ASP A 249 9.30 -35.46 -37.06
C ASP A 249 8.87 -34.22 -36.26
N GLU A 250 8.85 -34.32 -34.92
CA GLU A 250 8.61 -33.19 -34.01
C GLU A 250 9.76 -32.18 -34.05
N PHE A 251 11.02 -32.64 -34.04
CA PHE A 251 12.18 -31.77 -34.20
C PHE A 251 12.18 -31.07 -35.57
N ALA A 252 11.85 -31.78 -36.65
CA ALA A 252 11.70 -31.22 -37.99
C ALA A 252 10.54 -30.21 -38.08
N LYS A 253 9.47 -30.41 -37.31
CA LYS A 253 8.38 -29.43 -37.18
C LYS A 253 8.85 -28.18 -36.43
N ILE A 254 9.45 -28.33 -35.25
CA ILE A 254 10.00 -27.21 -34.46
C ILE A 254 11.02 -26.41 -35.28
N ASN A 255 11.87 -27.08 -36.06
CA ASN A 255 12.87 -26.42 -36.89
C ASN A 255 12.25 -25.64 -38.07
N ARG A 256 11.12 -26.13 -38.65
CA ARG A 256 10.34 -25.39 -39.66
C ARG A 256 9.63 -24.18 -39.07
N ASP A 257 9.06 -24.32 -37.87
CA ASP A 257 8.39 -23.21 -37.17
C ASP A 257 9.42 -22.15 -36.73
N PHE A 258 10.63 -22.56 -36.32
CA PHE A 258 11.77 -21.69 -36.07
C PHE A 258 12.24 -20.95 -37.34
N ASP A 259 12.43 -21.65 -38.46
CA ASP A 259 12.79 -21.03 -39.75
C ASP A 259 11.72 -20.03 -40.25
N ARG A 260 10.44 -20.28 -39.93
CA ARG A 260 9.34 -19.36 -40.21
C ARG A 260 9.45 -18.10 -39.34
N TYR A 261 9.55 -18.25 -38.02
CA TYR A 261 9.72 -17.12 -37.08
C TYR A 261 10.97 -16.29 -37.41
N LYS A 262 12.07 -16.96 -37.78
CA LYS A 262 13.30 -16.29 -38.22
C LYS A 262 13.07 -15.43 -39.46
N LYS A 263 12.42 -15.95 -40.51
CA LYS A 263 12.11 -15.18 -41.72
C LYS A 263 11.16 -14.01 -41.47
N GLU A 264 10.20 -14.19 -40.57
CA GLU A 264 9.27 -13.13 -40.16
C GLU A 264 9.99 -12.02 -39.37
N ALA A 265 10.93 -12.39 -38.49
CA ALA A 265 11.81 -11.45 -37.81
C ALA A 265 12.78 -10.74 -38.77
N GLU A 266 13.40 -11.45 -39.72
CA GLU A 266 14.28 -10.88 -40.76
C GLU A 266 13.53 -9.90 -41.68
N PHE A 267 12.28 -10.21 -42.04
CA PHE A 267 11.42 -9.30 -42.82
C PHE A 267 11.08 -8.02 -42.04
N ASN A 268 10.67 -8.16 -40.77
CA ASN A 268 10.37 -7.02 -39.91
C ASN A 268 11.62 -6.17 -39.61
N LEU A 269 12.78 -6.79 -39.44
CA LEU A 269 14.07 -6.12 -39.26
C LEU A 269 14.45 -5.32 -40.52
N ASN A 270 14.27 -5.89 -41.72
CA ASN A 270 14.52 -5.20 -42.98
C ASN A 270 13.59 -4.00 -43.18
N ASN A 271 12.29 -4.14 -42.88
CA ASN A 271 11.36 -3.02 -42.97
C ASN A 271 11.75 -1.87 -42.02
N LEU A 272 12.03 -2.18 -40.75
CA LEU A 272 12.46 -1.20 -39.77
C LEU A 272 13.82 -0.56 -40.11
N ASN A 273 14.73 -1.31 -40.74
CA ASN A 273 16.00 -0.80 -41.26
C ASN A 273 15.80 0.13 -42.48
N ASN A 274 14.85 -0.17 -43.37
CA ASN A 274 14.48 0.71 -44.48
C ASN A 274 13.86 2.02 -43.98
N ASP A 275 12.96 1.96 -42.99
CA ASP A 275 12.37 3.14 -42.34
C ASP A 275 13.44 3.99 -41.64
N TYR A 276 14.38 3.34 -40.94
CA TYR A 276 15.52 4.00 -40.30
C TYR A 276 16.45 4.69 -41.32
N GLN A 277 16.76 4.04 -42.44
CA GLN A 277 17.54 4.62 -43.52
C GLN A 277 16.81 5.79 -44.19
N SER A 278 15.50 5.66 -44.43
CA SER A 278 14.64 6.73 -44.97
C SER A 278 14.68 7.98 -44.08
N LEU A 279 14.47 7.80 -42.77
CA LEU A 279 14.47 8.89 -41.78
C LEU A 279 15.87 9.50 -41.61
N THR A 280 16.92 8.70 -41.62
CA THR A 280 18.32 9.16 -41.56
C THR A 280 18.68 9.98 -42.80
N ALA A 281 18.31 9.51 -43.99
CA ALA A 281 18.54 10.21 -45.25
C ALA A 281 17.69 11.49 -45.38
N GLN A 282 16.56 11.60 -44.68
CA GLN A 282 15.82 12.86 -44.56
C GLN A 282 16.51 13.83 -43.61
N MET A 283 16.83 13.39 -42.38
CA MET A 283 17.56 14.18 -41.38
C MET A 283 18.88 14.74 -41.93
N GLN A 284 19.60 13.96 -42.76
CA GLN A 284 20.83 14.43 -43.41
C GLN A 284 20.56 15.52 -44.48
N ARG A 285 19.52 15.38 -45.32
CA ARG A 285 19.13 16.43 -46.29
C ARG A 285 18.69 17.72 -45.60
N ASP A 286 17.98 17.60 -44.48
CA ASP A 286 17.57 18.74 -43.66
C ASP A 286 18.82 19.43 -43.06
N ALA A 287 19.77 18.65 -42.50
CA ALA A 287 21.04 19.16 -41.98
C ALA A 287 21.93 19.81 -43.06
N GLU A 288 22.02 19.23 -44.25
CA GLU A 288 22.72 19.82 -45.41
C GLU A 288 22.08 21.15 -45.83
N THR A 289 20.74 21.23 -45.81
CA THR A 289 19.98 22.47 -46.09
C THR A 289 20.24 23.53 -45.03
N TYR A 290 20.21 23.18 -43.74
CA TYR A 290 20.54 24.12 -42.65
C TYR A 290 21.99 24.60 -42.71
N ASN A 291 22.96 23.71 -42.96
CA ASN A 291 24.36 24.09 -43.11
C ASN A 291 24.60 25.01 -44.32
N HIS A 292 23.91 24.77 -45.45
CA HIS A 292 23.96 25.66 -46.60
C HIS A 292 23.41 27.06 -46.27
N ASN A 293 22.27 27.13 -45.57
CA ASN A 293 21.69 28.39 -45.13
C ASN A 293 22.58 29.14 -44.13
N ILE A 294 23.16 28.43 -43.15
CA ILE A 294 24.14 29.00 -42.20
C ILE A 294 25.33 29.59 -42.96
N SER A 295 25.91 28.86 -43.92
CA SER A 295 27.04 29.34 -44.72
C SER A 295 26.69 30.59 -45.55
N GLN A 296 25.47 30.67 -46.12
CA GLN A 296 24.99 31.89 -46.78
C GLN A 296 24.84 33.06 -45.80
N PHE A 297 24.31 32.83 -44.59
CA PHE A 297 24.18 33.87 -43.57
C PHE A 297 25.54 34.34 -43.04
N GLU A 298 26.51 33.43 -42.83
CA GLU A 298 27.88 33.79 -42.45
C GLU A 298 28.57 34.63 -43.54
N ALA A 299 28.41 34.27 -44.81
CA ALA A 299 28.91 35.05 -45.94
C ALA A 299 28.29 36.47 -45.98
N LYS A 300 26.97 36.59 -45.81
CA LYS A 300 26.26 37.88 -45.73
C LYS A 300 26.70 38.70 -44.50
N ILE A 301 26.85 38.08 -43.34
CA ILE A 301 27.34 38.73 -42.11
C ILE A 301 28.78 39.21 -42.28
N SER A 302 29.64 38.45 -42.97
CA SER A 302 31.02 38.85 -43.27
C SER A 302 31.05 40.04 -44.23
N ALA A 303 30.22 40.04 -45.27
CA ALA A 303 30.07 41.18 -46.19
C ALA A 303 29.56 42.43 -45.47
N MET A 304 28.46 42.33 -44.71
CA MET A 304 27.90 43.45 -43.95
C MET A 304 28.88 43.98 -42.88
N LYS A 305 29.71 43.14 -42.25
CA LYS A 305 30.78 43.61 -41.35
C LYS A 305 31.87 44.39 -42.08
N ALA A 306 32.26 43.95 -43.29
CA ALA A 306 33.21 44.67 -44.12
C ALA A 306 32.65 46.02 -44.60
N GLU A 307 31.37 46.08 -44.95
CA GLU A 307 30.71 47.33 -45.34
C GLU A 307 30.44 48.26 -44.16
N MET A 308 29.98 47.77 -42.99
CA MET A 308 29.87 48.60 -41.79
C MET A 308 31.20 49.24 -41.39
N GLU A 309 32.32 48.52 -41.45
CA GLU A 309 33.64 49.08 -41.11
C GLU A 309 34.26 49.91 -42.26
N LYS A 310 33.60 49.97 -43.43
CA LYS A 310 33.85 50.92 -44.52
C LYS A 310 33.01 52.19 -44.32
N GLU A 311 31.74 52.05 -43.94
CA GLU A 311 30.80 53.16 -43.75
C GLU A 311 31.07 53.93 -42.47
N LYS A 312 31.40 53.25 -41.36
CA LYS A 312 31.86 53.86 -40.11
C LYS A 312 33.11 54.74 -40.29
N LYS A 313 33.93 54.47 -41.31
CA LYS A 313 35.05 55.34 -41.73
C LYS A 313 34.58 56.56 -42.55
N LYS A 314 33.48 56.48 -43.29
CA LYS A 314 32.80 57.64 -43.89
C LYS A 314 32.06 58.48 -42.85
N CYS A 315 31.26 57.87 -41.97
CA CYS A 315 30.51 58.55 -40.91
C CYS A 315 31.41 59.34 -39.95
N LYS A 316 32.66 58.89 -39.71
CA LYS A 316 33.66 59.71 -39.00
C LYS A 316 33.95 61.02 -39.75
N LYS A 317 34.32 60.95 -41.03
CA LYS A 317 34.55 62.15 -41.87
C LYS A 317 33.35 63.09 -41.90
N ALA A 318 32.16 62.56 -42.20
CA ALA A 318 30.92 63.34 -42.26
C ALA A 318 30.54 63.99 -40.92
N ASN A 319 30.83 63.36 -39.78
CA ASN A 319 30.59 63.95 -38.46
C ASN A 319 31.57 65.09 -38.14
N ASP A 320 32.83 64.98 -38.57
CA ASP A 320 33.82 66.04 -38.41
C ASP A 320 33.55 67.23 -39.36
N GLU A 321 33.07 66.95 -40.58
CA GLU A 321 32.50 67.96 -41.50
C GLU A 321 31.26 68.65 -40.90
N ARG A 322 30.33 67.89 -40.29
CA ARG A 322 29.14 68.47 -39.62
C ARG A 322 29.51 69.34 -38.41
N LYS A 323 30.63 69.06 -37.72
CA LYS A 323 31.19 69.92 -36.66
C LYS A 323 31.88 71.19 -37.19
N SER A 324 32.22 71.25 -38.48
CA SER A 324 32.65 72.48 -39.16
C SER A 324 31.44 73.37 -39.45
N LEU A 325 30.47 72.84 -40.21
CA LEU A 325 29.23 73.54 -40.60
C LEU A 325 28.46 74.11 -39.39
N LYS A 326 28.38 73.37 -38.27
CA LYS A 326 27.69 73.84 -37.06
C LYS A 326 28.36 75.05 -36.37
N ARG A 327 29.63 75.37 -36.67
CA ARG A 327 30.27 76.62 -36.21
C ARG A 327 29.90 77.79 -37.12
N GLN A 328 29.89 77.59 -38.44
CA GLN A 328 29.52 78.62 -39.42
C GLN A 328 28.09 79.13 -39.19
N LEU A 329 27.15 78.22 -38.89
CA LEU A 329 25.73 78.54 -38.68
C LEU A 329 25.47 79.38 -37.41
N HIS A 330 26.38 79.39 -36.43
CA HIS A 330 26.23 80.19 -35.20
C HIS A 330 26.43 81.70 -35.43
N ASN A 331 27.20 82.10 -36.45
CA ASN A 331 27.60 83.50 -36.66
C ASN A 331 26.57 84.39 -37.38
N LEU A 332 25.46 83.83 -37.88
CA LEU A 332 24.53 84.54 -38.78
C LEU A 332 23.18 84.94 -38.19
N GLN A 333 22.92 84.73 -36.89
CA GLN A 333 21.57 84.83 -36.31
C GLN A 333 21.44 85.82 -35.14
N ALA A 334 21.98 87.03 -35.30
CA ALA A 334 21.89 88.09 -34.30
C ALA A 334 21.47 89.45 -34.91
N LEU A 335 20.17 89.68 -35.15
CA LEU A 335 19.59 91.03 -35.32
C LEU A 335 18.04 91.07 -35.23
N SER A 336 17.52 91.53 -34.08
CA SER A 336 16.18 92.13 -33.83
C SER A 336 14.90 91.22 -33.85
N PRO A 337 13.77 91.63 -33.18
CA PRO A 337 12.77 90.68 -32.65
C PRO A 337 11.26 91.04 -32.86
N ILE A 338 10.32 90.18 -32.39
CA ILE A 338 9.10 90.55 -31.61
C ILE A 338 8.33 89.32 -31.03
N ARG A 339 7.44 89.58 -30.07
CA ARG A 339 6.52 88.68 -29.30
C ARG A 339 5.53 87.89 -30.21
N ALA A 340 4.73 86.89 -29.78
CA ALA A 340 4.10 86.63 -28.46
C ALA A 340 3.76 85.13 -28.23
N ALA A 341 2.97 84.80 -27.19
CA ALA A 341 2.74 83.43 -26.70
C ALA A 341 1.25 83.09 -26.48
N ALA A 342 0.91 81.79 -26.50
CA ALA A 342 -0.31 81.21 -25.90
C ALA A 342 -0.17 79.68 -25.67
N GLN A 343 -0.70 79.19 -24.54
CA GLN A 343 -1.00 77.78 -24.25
C GLN A 343 -2.18 77.75 -23.25
N ALA A 344 -3.14 76.82 -23.41
CA ALA A 344 -3.79 76.02 -22.36
C ALA A 344 -5.21 75.52 -22.71
N ALA A 345 -5.60 74.46 -21.98
CA ALA A 345 -6.96 74.06 -21.58
C ALA A 345 -7.86 73.25 -22.53
N GLN A 346 -8.66 72.39 -21.89
CA GLN A 346 -9.76 71.56 -22.39
C GLN A 346 -11.04 71.94 -21.61
N ALA A 347 -12.21 71.38 -21.99
CA ALA A 347 -13.16 70.65 -21.10
C ALA A 347 -14.67 71.03 -21.18
N ILE A 348 -15.49 69.96 -21.33
CA ILE A 348 -16.72 69.61 -20.56
C ILE A 348 -18.02 70.44 -20.69
N ASN A 349 -19.13 69.75 -21.06
CA ASN A 349 -20.50 69.73 -20.45
C ASN A 349 -21.52 69.04 -21.41
N GLU A 350 -22.69 68.45 -21.04
CA GLU A 350 -23.40 68.23 -19.74
C GLU A 350 -24.48 67.10 -19.85
N ALA A 351 -24.87 66.49 -18.71
CA ALA A 351 -26.23 66.05 -18.22
C ALA A 351 -27.31 65.34 -19.13
N SER A 352 -28.30 64.56 -18.63
CA SER A 352 -28.56 63.88 -17.32
C SER A 352 -29.82 62.95 -17.37
N ASP A 353 -29.84 61.92 -16.51
CA ASP A 353 -30.96 61.24 -15.81
C ASP A 353 -32.37 60.99 -16.41
N SER A 354 -32.88 59.76 -16.27
CA SER A 354 -33.98 59.39 -15.33
C SER A 354 -34.44 57.92 -15.45
N GLU A 355 -35.27 57.44 -14.51
CA GLU A 355 -35.62 56.03 -14.28
C GLU A 355 -37.02 55.60 -14.77
N ASP A 356 -37.29 54.29 -14.56
CA ASP A 356 -38.58 53.67 -14.23
C ASP A 356 -39.36 52.92 -15.35
N SER A 357 -40.47 52.29 -14.97
CA SER A 357 -40.77 50.92 -15.40
C SER A 357 -42.26 50.57 -15.61
N ALA A 358 -42.44 49.47 -16.36
CA ALA A 358 -43.61 48.57 -16.41
C ALA A 358 -44.89 48.92 -17.21
N ASP A 359 -45.44 47.84 -17.75
CA ASP A 359 -46.84 47.54 -18.10
C ASP A 359 -47.47 48.09 -19.41
N SER A 360 -48.73 47.69 -19.66
CA SER A 360 -49.20 47.21 -20.97
C SER A 360 -50.49 47.86 -21.51
N GLY A 361 -50.73 47.76 -22.82
CA GLY A 361 -52.01 48.19 -23.43
C GLY A 361 -52.08 48.17 -24.97
N MET A 362 -52.89 47.25 -25.52
CA MET A 362 -53.50 47.30 -26.88
C MET A 362 -54.92 47.94 -26.78
N PRO A 363 -55.75 48.22 -27.83
CA PRO A 363 -55.69 47.74 -29.24
C PRO A 363 -56.23 48.68 -30.39
N ALA A 364 -56.03 48.24 -31.66
CA ALA A 364 -56.95 48.22 -32.83
C ALA A 364 -57.55 49.47 -33.59
N TYR A 365 -57.34 49.46 -34.93
CA TYR A 365 -58.27 49.70 -36.09
C TYR A 365 -58.72 51.10 -36.65
N ASN A 366 -58.17 51.50 -37.83
CA ASN A 366 -58.75 51.84 -39.18
C ASN A 366 -60.17 52.52 -39.35
N PRO A 367 -60.56 53.22 -40.48
CA PRO A 367 -60.00 53.23 -41.88
C PRO A 367 -60.10 54.48 -42.85
N ARG A 368 -59.33 54.44 -43.97
CA ARG A 368 -59.56 54.86 -45.41
C ARG A 368 -59.61 56.33 -45.98
N HIS A 369 -58.64 56.62 -46.88
CA HIS A 369 -58.68 57.17 -48.29
C HIS A 369 -58.80 58.67 -48.74
N GLN A 370 -57.71 59.17 -49.40
CA GLN A 370 -57.57 59.90 -50.72
C GLN A 370 -58.11 61.36 -50.95
N PRO A 371 -57.66 62.14 -52.01
CA PRO A 371 -56.52 61.98 -52.99
C PRO A 371 -55.66 63.24 -53.43
N ALA A 372 -54.37 63.01 -53.81
CA ALA A 372 -53.49 63.75 -54.81
C ALA A 372 -53.01 65.22 -54.51
N ARG A 373 -52.19 66.00 -55.30
CA ARG A 373 -51.57 65.89 -56.67
C ARG A 373 -50.40 66.92 -56.99
N GLY A 374 -49.21 66.48 -57.50
CA GLY A 374 -48.19 67.26 -58.31
C GLY A 374 -47.29 68.33 -57.61
N ILE A 375 -46.09 68.78 -58.08
CA ILE A 375 -45.24 68.59 -59.31
C ILE A 375 -43.70 68.82 -59.00
N ASN A 376 -42.79 68.09 -59.69
CA ASN A 376 -41.31 68.21 -59.93
C ASN A 376 -40.18 68.21 -58.83
N GLU A 377 -39.18 67.33 -59.09
CA GLU A 377 -37.68 67.45 -59.03
C GLU A 377 -36.96 67.94 -57.73
N PHE A 378 -35.78 67.42 -57.30
CA PHE A 378 -34.71 66.60 -57.92
C PHE A 378 -33.87 65.80 -56.87
N HIS A 379 -33.25 64.68 -57.27
CA HIS A 379 -32.08 63.99 -56.67
C HIS A 379 -32.14 63.03 -55.43
N THR A 380 -31.23 62.04 -55.49
CA THR A 380 -30.73 61.08 -54.45
C THR A 380 -31.64 59.96 -53.90
N ILE A 381 -31.01 58.84 -53.50
CA ILE A 381 -31.61 57.49 -53.38
C ILE A 381 -31.03 56.73 -52.17
N GLU A 382 -31.88 56.42 -51.20
CA GLU A 382 -31.70 55.32 -50.22
C GLU A 382 -33.10 54.70 -50.01
N PRO A 383 -33.30 53.38 -50.24
CA PRO A 383 -33.40 52.46 -49.11
C PRO A 383 -33.03 51.00 -49.45
N THR A 384 -31.81 50.73 -49.94
CA THR A 384 -31.41 49.36 -50.34
C THR A 384 -30.61 48.63 -49.27
N ASP A 385 -29.61 49.29 -48.67
CA ASP A 385 -28.60 48.60 -47.85
C ASP A 385 -29.10 48.14 -46.48
N GLN A 386 -30.10 48.83 -45.90
CA GLN A 386 -30.75 48.36 -44.67
C GLN A 386 -31.48 47.01 -44.87
N LEU A 387 -32.05 46.78 -46.06
CA LEU A 387 -32.65 45.48 -46.42
C LEU A 387 -31.58 44.41 -46.70
N ILE A 388 -30.41 44.79 -47.23
CA ILE A 388 -29.28 43.87 -47.42
C ILE A 388 -28.70 43.45 -46.07
N ALA A 389 -28.49 44.39 -45.14
CA ALA A 389 -28.01 44.12 -43.79
C ALA A 389 -28.97 43.20 -43.01
N ALA A 390 -30.25 43.54 -42.94
CA ALA A 390 -31.27 42.72 -42.27
C ALA A 390 -31.39 41.32 -42.90
N ARG A 391 -31.26 41.21 -44.23
CA ARG A 391 -31.25 39.92 -44.93
C ARG A 391 -29.98 39.11 -44.62
N ALA A 392 -28.81 39.75 -44.50
CA ALA A 392 -27.57 39.09 -44.12
C ALA A 392 -27.65 38.55 -42.69
N GLU A 393 -28.14 39.36 -41.75
CA GLU A 393 -28.31 38.94 -40.35
C GLU A 393 -29.32 37.79 -40.21
N LEU A 394 -30.50 37.90 -40.83
CA LEU A 394 -31.48 36.80 -40.88
C LEU A 394 -30.91 35.54 -41.54
N THR A 395 -30.05 35.68 -42.56
CA THR A 395 -29.36 34.53 -43.18
C THR A 395 -28.37 33.89 -42.21
N GLU A 396 -27.64 34.69 -41.43
CA GLU A 396 -26.68 34.19 -40.43
C GLU A 396 -27.38 33.51 -39.25
N GLN A 397 -28.45 34.11 -38.72
CA GLN A 397 -29.31 33.49 -37.72
C GLN A 397 -29.93 32.18 -38.24
N LEU A 398 -30.33 32.13 -39.52
CA LEU A 398 -30.88 30.93 -40.16
C LEU A 398 -29.81 29.86 -40.42
N LYS A 399 -28.55 30.23 -40.71
CA LYS A 399 -27.41 29.28 -40.70
C LYS A 399 -27.20 28.70 -39.30
N GLN A 400 -27.15 29.53 -38.27
CA GLN A 400 -26.95 29.09 -36.89
C GLN A 400 -28.10 28.19 -36.40
N ALA A 401 -29.35 28.51 -36.76
CA ALA A 401 -30.51 27.68 -36.51
C ALA A 401 -30.43 26.33 -37.24
N ASN A 402 -30.02 26.33 -38.51
CA ASN A 402 -29.79 25.09 -39.26
C ASN A 402 -28.64 24.26 -38.69
N HIS A 403 -27.55 24.88 -38.23
CA HIS A 403 -26.43 24.16 -37.63
C HIS A 403 -26.82 23.55 -36.28
N LYS A 404 -27.58 24.27 -35.44
CA LYS A 404 -28.20 23.70 -34.22
C LYS A 404 -29.19 22.57 -34.55
N LYS A 405 -30.01 22.71 -35.60
CA LYS A 405 -30.91 21.66 -36.08
C LYS A 405 -30.14 20.42 -36.55
N GLU A 406 -29.01 20.57 -37.22
CA GLU A 406 -28.17 19.47 -37.68
C GLU A 406 -27.41 18.78 -36.52
N GLN A 407 -26.92 19.56 -35.55
CA GLN A 407 -26.35 19.04 -34.30
C GLN A 407 -27.39 18.24 -33.50
N LEU A 408 -28.62 18.77 -33.36
CA LEU A 408 -29.74 18.07 -32.73
C LEU A 408 -30.14 16.82 -33.51
N ALA A 409 -30.17 16.86 -34.85
CA ALA A 409 -30.47 15.69 -35.68
C ALA A 409 -29.41 14.58 -35.51
N LYS A 410 -28.12 14.93 -35.43
CA LYS A 410 -27.03 13.99 -35.14
C LYS A 410 -27.12 13.40 -33.73
N LEU A 411 -27.49 14.21 -32.73
CA LEU A 411 -27.74 13.74 -31.37
C LEU A 411 -28.96 12.82 -31.28
N LEU A 412 -30.03 13.12 -32.04
CA LEU A 412 -31.24 12.30 -32.11
C LEU A 412 -30.93 10.97 -32.79
N GLN A 413 -30.22 10.97 -33.92
CA GLN A 413 -29.71 9.75 -34.58
C GLN A 413 -28.82 8.92 -33.65
N GLN A 414 -27.94 9.55 -32.85
CA GLN A 414 -27.13 8.85 -31.85
C GLN A 414 -27.99 8.23 -30.73
N LYS A 415 -29.10 8.87 -30.35
CA LYS A 415 -30.05 8.33 -29.37
C LYS A 415 -30.91 7.21 -29.96
N ASP A 416 -31.32 7.30 -31.21
CA ASP A 416 -32.02 6.23 -31.92
C ASP A 416 -31.14 4.98 -32.04
N LEU A 417 -29.85 5.14 -32.33
CA LEU A 417 -28.88 4.03 -32.32
C LEU A 417 -28.75 3.39 -30.93
N GLN A 418 -28.63 4.18 -29.86
CA GLN A 418 -28.59 3.65 -28.48
C GLN A 418 -29.90 2.95 -28.09
N ILE A 419 -31.06 3.47 -28.52
CA ILE A 419 -32.36 2.82 -28.33
C ILE A 419 -32.41 1.49 -29.09
N HIS A 420 -31.85 1.42 -30.29
CA HIS A 420 -31.81 0.20 -31.10
C HIS A 420 -30.88 -0.87 -30.48
N GLU A 421 -29.71 -0.50 -29.98
CA GLU A 421 -28.84 -1.41 -29.21
C GLU A 421 -29.54 -1.95 -27.96
N ILE A 422 -30.21 -1.08 -27.18
CA ILE A 422 -30.98 -1.49 -26.00
C ILE A 422 -32.16 -2.39 -26.37
N GLN A 423 -32.80 -2.17 -27.53
CA GLN A 423 -33.85 -3.06 -28.04
C GLN A 423 -33.27 -4.45 -28.37
N ILE A 424 -32.14 -4.53 -29.08
CA ILE A 424 -31.46 -5.79 -29.41
C ILE A 424 -31.06 -6.56 -28.14
N GLU A 425 -30.48 -5.88 -27.14
CA GLU A 425 -30.14 -6.50 -25.86
C GLU A 425 -31.41 -6.97 -25.10
N THR A 426 -32.49 -6.19 -25.14
CA THR A 426 -33.79 -6.56 -24.55
C THR A 426 -34.40 -7.78 -25.24
N GLU A 427 -34.30 -7.91 -26.56
CA GLU A 427 -34.77 -9.09 -27.29
C GLU A 427 -33.90 -10.32 -27.02
N LYS A 428 -32.58 -10.14 -26.93
CA LYS A 428 -31.64 -11.20 -26.53
C LYS A 428 -31.97 -11.73 -25.12
N VAL A 429 -32.11 -10.86 -24.12
CA VAL A 429 -32.51 -11.26 -22.75
C VAL A 429 -33.91 -11.89 -22.73
N ARG A 430 -34.86 -11.40 -23.55
CA ARG A 430 -36.19 -12.02 -23.70
C ARG A 430 -36.10 -13.43 -24.30
N ASN A 431 -35.22 -13.66 -25.26
CA ASN A 431 -34.99 -14.96 -25.90
C ASN A 431 -34.26 -15.93 -24.94
N GLU A 432 -33.27 -15.46 -24.19
CA GLU A 432 -32.58 -16.22 -23.14
C GLU A 432 -33.56 -16.63 -22.02
N LEU A 433 -34.42 -15.72 -21.57
CA LEU A 433 -35.48 -16.01 -20.59
C LEU A 433 -36.56 -16.95 -21.17
N GLY A 434 -36.86 -16.85 -22.46
CA GLY A 434 -37.71 -17.80 -23.19
C GLY A 434 -37.13 -19.21 -23.20
N ALA A 435 -35.86 -19.35 -23.58
CA ALA A 435 -35.14 -20.63 -23.58
C ALA A 435 -35.04 -21.22 -22.17
N LEU A 436 -34.71 -20.41 -21.15
CA LEU A 436 -34.63 -20.85 -19.76
C LEU A 436 -36.01 -21.31 -19.23
N LYS A 437 -37.09 -20.65 -19.64
CA LYS A 437 -38.46 -21.07 -19.32
C LYS A 437 -38.85 -22.38 -20.01
N THR A 438 -38.44 -22.59 -21.26
CA THR A 438 -38.61 -23.87 -21.96
C THR A 438 -37.86 -24.99 -21.23
N ILE A 439 -36.58 -24.79 -20.89
CA ILE A 439 -35.77 -25.77 -20.14
C ILE A 439 -36.39 -26.08 -18.78
N TYR A 440 -36.88 -25.07 -18.06
CA TYR A 440 -37.60 -25.27 -16.80
C TYR A 440 -38.87 -26.10 -16.99
N GLN A 441 -39.65 -25.83 -18.04
CA GLN A 441 -40.88 -26.55 -18.34
C GLN A 441 -40.61 -28.00 -18.82
N GLU A 442 -39.54 -28.22 -19.60
CA GLU A 442 -39.04 -29.56 -19.94
C GLU A 442 -38.56 -30.32 -18.70
N THR A 443 -37.87 -29.65 -17.76
CA THR A 443 -37.45 -30.25 -16.47
C THR A 443 -38.66 -30.64 -15.61
N CYS A 444 -39.72 -29.81 -15.58
CA CYS A 444 -40.98 -30.17 -14.94
C CYS A 444 -41.65 -31.38 -15.61
N ASN A 445 -41.69 -31.41 -16.94
CA ASN A 445 -42.25 -32.53 -17.70
C ASN A 445 -41.43 -33.82 -17.49
N GLU A 446 -40.10 -33.74 -17.39
CA GLU A 446 -39.23 -34.87 -17.07
C GLU A 446 -39.52 -35.39 -15.65
N VAL A 447 -39.61 -34.51 -14.65
CA VAL A 447 -39.97 -34.89 -13.28
C VAL A 447 -41.38 -35.52 -13.21
N GLU A 448 -42.34 -35.06 -14.00
CA GLU A 448 -43.68 -35.64 -14.09
C GLU A 448 -43.71 -36.99 -14.85
N THR A 449 -42.88 -37.13 -15.88
CA THR A 449 -42.63 -38.40 -16.60
C THR A 449 -41.95 -39.41 -15.69
N LEU A 450 -40.99 -39.00 -14.87
CA LEU A 450 -40.33 -39.85 -13.87
C LEU A 450 -41.29 -40.24 -12.73
N ARG A 451 -42.23 -39.37 -12.34
CA ARG A 451 -43.29 -39.71 -11.38
C ARG A 451 -44.26 -40.75 -11.95
N THR A 452 -44.73 -40.59 -13.19
CA THR A 452 -45.62 -41.56 -13.85
C THR A 452 -44.91 -42.88 -14.19
N ALA A 453 -43.62 -42.84 -14.50
CA ALA A 453 -42.78 -44.04 -14.62
C ALA A 453 -42.56 -44.74 -13.25
N LEU A 454 -42.57 -44.00 -12.14
CA LEU A 454 -42.50 -44.58 -10.79
C LEU A 454 -43.83 -45.22 -10.36
N THR A 455 -44.98 -44.58 -10.60
CA THR A 455 -46.29 -45.17 -10.27
C THR A 455 -46.60 -46.40 -11.12
N THR A 456 -46.33 -46.37 -12.43
CA THR A 456 -46.46 -47.58 -13.28
C THR A 456 -45.47 -48.70 -12.88
N ARG A 457 -44.32 -48.36 -12.28
CA ARG A 457 -43.41 -49.35 -11.67
C ARG A 457 -43.90 -49.88 -10.32
N GLU A 458 -44.84 -49.20 -9.65
CA GLU A 458 -45.51 -49.69 -8.45
C GLU A 458 -46.72 -50.56 -8.80
N GLU A 459 -47.52 -50.18 -9.79
CA GLU A 459 -48.57 -51.03 -10.41
C GLU A 459 -47.98 -52.33 -10.99
N ALA A 460 -46.79 -52.25 -11.62
CA ALA A 460 -46.07 -53.42 -12.12
C ALA A 460 -45.54 -54.35 -11.00
N LYS A 461 -45.43 -53.86 -9.75
CA LYS A 461 -45.05 -54.69 -8.58
C LYS A 461 -46.22 -55.43 -7.96
N GLU A 462 -47.45 -54.93 -8.07
CA GLU A 462 -48.63 -55.62 -7.51
C GLU A 462 -48.89 -56.97 -8.18
N LYS A 463 -48.49 -57.14 -9.45
CA LYS A 463 -48.76 -58.34 -10.25
C LYS A 463 -47.78 -59.50 -10.05
N ILE A 464 -46.79 -59.38 -9.15
CA ILE A 464 -45.77 -60.43 -8.91
C ILE A 464 -45.56 -60.66 -7.41
N LYS A 465 -46.60 -61.17 -6.71
CA LYS A 465 -46.43 -61.69 -5.33
C LYS A 465 -47.49 -62.67 -4.80
N GLU A 466 -47.93 -63.62 -5.61
CA GLU A 466 -48.58 -64.83 -5.08
C GLU A 466 -47.56 -65.71 -4.33
N THR A 467 -47.44 -65.53 -3.01
CA THR A 467 -47.32 -66.61 -1.98
C THR A 467 -47.33 -66.00 -0.57
N GLU A 468 -48.29 -66.43 0.25
CA GLU A 468 -48.37 -66.20 1.71
C GLU A 468 -47.34 -67.08 2.50
N PRO A 469 -47.23 -67.02 3.86
CA PRO A 469 -47.92 -66.15 4.84
C PRO A 469 -47.03 -65.42 5.89
N LYS A 470 -47.51 -64.24 6.32
CA LYS A 470 -47.65 -63.74 7.71
C LYS A 470 -46.52 -63.96 8.76
N GLU A 471 -45.93 -62.85 9.22
CA GLU A 471 -46.03 -62.40 10.64
C GLU A 471 -45.74 -60.89 10.81
N LYS A 472 -46.73 -60.16 11.35
CA LYS A 472 -46.69 -58.90 12.14
C LYS A 472 -46.00 -57.62 11.59
N GLN A 473 -46.58 -56.47 11.97
CA GLN A 473 -46.22 -55.13 11.48
C GLN A 473 -44.98 -54.54 12.18
N PRO A 474 -44.09 -53.81 11.46
CA PRO A 474 -43.03 -53.02 12.09
C PRO A 474 -43.59 -51.75 12.76
N ASN A 475 -43.26 -51.56 14.04
CA ASN A 475 -43.74 -50.47 14.89
C ASN A 475 -43.33 -49.07 14.31
N PRO A 476 -44.22 -48.06 14.28
CA PRO A 476 -43.90 -46.70 13.81
C PRO A 476 -42.68 -46.03 14.47
N ARG A 477 -42.33 -46.44 15.70
CA ARG A 477 -41.10 -46.02 16.39
C ARG A 477 -39.84 -46.47 15.65
N VAL A 478 -39.86 -47.64 15.01
CA VAL A 478 -38.74 -48.16 14.19
C VAL A 478 -38.52 -47.30 12.95
N VAL A 479 -39.59 -46.91 12.24
CA VAL A 479 -39.49 -46.04 11.05
C VAL A 479 -38.93 -44.65 11.43
N LYS A 480 -39.38 -44.08 12.56
CA LYS A 480 -38.81 -42.82 13.08
C LYS A 480 -37.34 -42.96 13.50
N LEU A 481 -36.96 -44.07 14.14
CA LEU A 481 -35.57 -44.36 14.50
C LEU A 481 -34.68 -44.61 13.28
N GLN A 482 -35.17 -45.30 12.25
CA GLN A 482 -34.46 -45.50 10.99
C GLN A 482 -34.24 -44.16 10.27
N LYS A 483 -35.25 -43.28 10.20
CA LYS A 483 -35.06 -41.94 9.65
C LYS A 483 -34.05 -41.13 10.46
N ALA A 484 -34.16 -41.12 11.80
CA ALA A 484 -33.20 -40.42 12.65
C ALA A 484 -31.76 -40.97 12.55
N LEU A 485 -31.61 -42.28 12.31
CA LEU A 485 -30.32 -42.93 12.06
C LEU A 485 -29.75 -42.51 10.69
N GLU A 486 -30.57 -42.43 9.64
CA GLU A 486 -30.12 -42.00 8.32
C GLU A 486 -29.81 -40.49 8.29
N ASP A 487 -30.62 -39.66 8.96
CA ASP A 487 -30.34 -38.24 9.20
C ASP A 487 -29.02 -38.06 9.99
N GLN A 488 -28.72 -38.94 10.96
CA GLN A 488 -27.43 -38.94 11.66
C GLN A 488 -26.26 -39.40 10.76
N LYS A 489 -26.41 -40.46 9.96
CA LYS A 489 -25.37 -40.89 9.01
C LYS A 489 -25.06 -39.78 8.00
N GLN A 490 -26.08 -39.09 7.50
CA GLN A 490 -25.91 -38.01 6.53
C GLN A 490 -25.18 -36.82 7.16
N ARG A 491 -25.47 -36.48 8.43
CA ARG A 491 -24.70 -35.50 9.22
C ARG A 491 -23.27 -35.98 9.50
N TYR A 492 -23.06 -37.25 9.84
CA TYR A 492 -21.73 -37.82 10.06
C TYR A 492 -20.88 -37.74 8.79
N TYR A 493 -21.43 -38.10 7.63
CA TYR A 493 -20.75 -37.98 6.35
C TYR A 493 -20.44 -36.53 5.97
N GLN A 494 -21.37 -35.59 6.22
CA GLN A 494 -21.10 -34.15 6.03
C GLN A 494 -20.00 -33.62 6.97
N LEU A 495 -19.98 -34.07 8.23
CA LEU A 495 -18.92 -33.72 9.19
C LEU A 495 -17.58 -34.35 8.80
N GLN A 496 -17.56 -35.58 8.29
CA GLN A 496 -16.36 -36.24 7.80
C GLN A 496 -15.78 -35.50 6.59
N VAL A 497 -16.60 -35.19 5.58
CA VAL A 497 -16.20 -34.37 4.42
C VAL A 497 -15.76 -32.94 4.83
N GLN A 498 -16.23 -32.41 5.96
CA GLN A 498 -15.70 -31.17 6.53
C GLN A 498 -14.38 -31.37 7.29
N SER A 499 -14.15 -32.52 7.93
CA SER A 499 -12.85 -32.88 8.52
C SER A 499 -11.81 -33.03 7.42
N ASP A 500 -12.05 -33.91 6.43
CA ASP A 500 -11.12 -34.17 5.32
C ASP A 500 -10.69 -32.87 4.61
N LYS A 501 -11.61 -31.91 4.44
CA LYS A 501 -11.33 -30.57 3.93
C LYS A 501 -10.48 -29.74 4.88
N LYS A 502 -10.79 -29.69 6.18
CA LYS A 502 -9.98 -28.99 7.19
C LYS A 502 -8.59 -29.60 7.30
N ASP A 503 -8.47 -30.92 7.30
CA ASP A 503 -7.20 -31.64 7.36
C ASP A 503 -6.36 -31.38 6.10
N THR A 504 -6.98 -31.29 4.92
CA THR A 504 -6.32 -30.82 3.69
C THR A 504 -5.83 -29.36 3.81
N THR A 505 -6.66 -28.45 4.36
CA THR A 505 -6.26 -27.06 4.60
C THR A 505 -5.15 -26.95 5.66
N ILE A 506 -5.17 -27.79 6.69
CA ILE A 506 -4.11 -27.84 7.72
C ILE A 506 -2.80 -28.33 7.10
N GLN A 507 -2.82 -29.34 6.23
CA GLN A 507 -1.63 -29.79 5.49
C GLN A 507 -1.07 -28.69 4.58
N GLN A 508 -1.92 -27.95 3.86
CA GLN A 508 -1.48 -26.81 3.06
C GLN A 508 -0.86 -25.71 3.93
N LEU A 509 -1.52 -25.30 5.02
CA LEU A 509 -1.00 -24.30 5.94
C LEU A 509 0.32 -24.75 6.61
N GLN A 510 0.51 -26.05 6.86
CA GLN A 510 1.79 -26.59 7.37
C GLN A 510 2.91 -26.54 6.32
N LEU A 511 2.60 -26.70 5.03
CA LEU A 511 3.56 -26.49 3.94
C LEU A 511 3.89 -24.99 3.77
N ASP A 512 2.88 -24.13 3.81
CA ASP A 512 3.04 -22.68 3.71
C ASP A 512 3.87 -22.14 4.88
N ILE A 513 3.63 -22.62 6.12
CA ILE A 513 4.45 -22.32 7.30
C ILE A 513 5.90 -22.75 7.08
N LYS A 514 6.17 -23.97 6.58
CA LYS A 514 7.55 -24.41 6.29
C LYS A 514 8.25 -23.52 5.26
N HIS A 515 7.56 -23.16 4.19
CA HIS A 515 8.13 -22.25 3.17
C HIS A 515 8.33 -20.83 3.68
N LEU A 516 7.51 -20.36 4.62
CA LEU A 516 7.71 -19.07 5.29
C LEU A 516 8.86 -19.12 6.29
N THR A 517 8.98 -20.18 7.10
CA THR A 517 10.13 -20.39 8.00
C THR A 517 11.44 -20.45 7.22
N GLN A 518 11.52 -21.21 6.12
CA GLN A 518 12.71 -21.25 5.28
C GLN A 518 13.07 -19.86 4.74
N LYS A 519 12.10 -19.07 4.27
CA LYS A 519 12.33 -17.69 3.81
C LYS A 519 12.75 -16.73 4.92
N VAL A 520 12.34 -16.97 6.16
CA VAL A 520 12.82 -16.22 7.33
C VAL A 520 14.27 -16.60 7.63
N GLU A 521 14.63 -17.88 7.65
CA GLU A 521 16.02 -18.33 7.83
C GLU A 521 16.96 -17.80 6.72
N GLU A 522 16.50 -17.80 5.47
CA GLU A 522 17.24 -17.22 4.32
C GLU A 522 17.43 -15.70 4.49
N ALA A 523 16.37 -14.97 4.87
CA ALA A 523 16.43 -13.52 5.10
C ALA A 523 17.23 -13.13 6.36
N GLU A 524 17.24 -13.95 7.40
CA GLU A 524 18.06 -13.76 8.60
C GLU A 524 19.55 -14.00 8.29
N GLN A 525 19.88 -15.01 7.48
CA GLN A 525 21.25 -15.21 6.97
C GLN A 525 21.72 -14.06 6.08
N ASP A 526 20.86 -13.50 5.22
CA ASP A 526 21.20 -12.32 4.42
C ASP A 526 21.35 -11.06 5.29
N ALA A 527 20.51 -10.88 6.31
CA ALA A 527 20.65 -9.81 7.28
C ALA A 527 21.95 -9.95 8.10
N GLU A 528 22.35 -11.16 8.49
CA GLU A 528 23.61 -11.41 9.19
C GLU A 528 24.83 -11.19 8.27
N ARG A 529 24.77 -11.63 7.00
CA ARG A 529 25.78 -11.30 5.98
C ARG A 529 25.96 -9.79 5.84
N ALA A 530 24.87 -9.06 5.57
CA ALA A 530 24.89 -7.61 5.42
C ALA A 530 25.33 -6.89 6.71
N HIS A 531 24.99 -7.42 7.89
CA HIS A 531 25.43 -6.85 9.16
C HIS A 531 26.95 -7.03 9.38
N ASN A 532 27.50 -8.19 9.04
CA ASN A 532 28.94 -8.44 9.11
C ASN A 532 29.71 -7.59 8.07
N GLU A 533 29.22 -7.49 6.83
CA GLU A 533 29.79 -6.57 5.83
C GLU A 533 29.75 -5.11 6.31
N THR A 534 28.64 -4.67 6.91
CA THR A 534 28.51 -3.31 7.49
C THR A 534 29.47 -3.09 8.68
N LYS A 535 29.72 -4.14 9.47
CA LYS A 535 30.63 -4.12 10.63
C LYS A 535 32.10 -4.09 10.19
N ASP A 536 32.46 -4.83 9.14
CA ASP A 536 33.80 -4.83 8.56
C ASP A 536 34.08 -3.52 7.81
N LEU A 537 33.09 -2.98 7.08
CA LEU A 537 33.15 -1.63 6.52
C LEU A 537 33.31 -0.56 7.61
N ARG A 538 32.56 -0.63 8.73
CA ARG A 538 32.77 0.27 9.88
C ARG A 538 34.16 0.13 10.48
N THR A 539 34.67 -1.10 10.62
CA THR A 539 36.02 -1.35 11.17
C THR A 539 37.10 -0.80 10.24
N SER A 540 36.93 -0.95 8.92
CA SER A 540 37.78 -0.32 7.91
C SER A 540 37.73 1.21 7.97
N MET A 541 36.53 1.80 8.08
CA MET A 541 36.35 3.26 8.20
C MET A 541 36.93 3.84 9.50
N ILE A 542 36.89 3.09 10.61
CA ILE A 542 37.49 3.48 11.89
C ILE A 542 39.02 3.40 11.83
N ASN A 543 39.57 2.42 11.12
CA ASN A 543 41.02 2.27 10.94
C ASN A 543 41.62 3.25 9.91
N THR A 544 40.81 3.84 9.02
CA THR A 544 41.21 5.01 8.22
C THR A 544 41.03 6.29 9.02
N THR A 545 42.12 6.81 9.58
CA THR A 545 42.15 8.17 10.14
C THR A 545 41.75 9.19 9.07
N GLN A 546 40.67 9.94 9.30
CA GLN A 546 40.23 11.00 8.38
C GLN A 546 41.32 12.08 8.28
N PRO A 547 41.68 12.56 7.07
CA PRO A 547 42.65 13.63 6.92
C PRO A 547 42.09 14.93 7.51
N THR A 548 42.91 15.61 8.30
CA THR A 548 42.56 16.89 8.90
C THR A 548 42.55 17.99 7.84
N ALA A 549 41.86 19.10 8.09
CA ALA A 549 41.77 20.20 7.11
C ALA A 549 43.13 20.84 6.74
N GLU A 550 44.19 20.61 7.51
CA GLU A 550 45.55 21.05 7.19
C GLU A 550 46.35 20.03 6.34
N ASP A 551 45.97 18.74 6.35
CA ASP A 551 46.58 17.70 5.49
C ASP A 551 46.19 17.85 4.01
N LEU A 552 45.00 18.43 3.76
CA LEU A 552 44.41 18.59 2.42
C LEU A 552 44.98 19.78 1.62
N ILE A 553 45.65 20.76 2.25
CA ILE A 553 46.15 21.96 1.59
C ILE A 553 47.59 22.24 2.06
N PRO A 554 48.63 21.75 1.34
CA PRO A 554 50.01 21.96 1.75
C PRO A 554 50.40 23.45 1.73
N PRO A 555 51.30 23.93 2.61
CA PRO A 555 51.70 25.35 2.67
C PRO A 555 52.30 25.94 1.37
N SER A 556 52.69 25.08 0.42
CA SER A 556 53.08 25.47 -0.94
C SER A 556 51.91 26.00 -1.78
N ALA A 557 50.68 25.52 -1.57
CA ALA A 557 49.50 25.93 -2.35
C ALA A 557 49.12 27.41 -2.16
N PHE A 558 49.63 28.06 -1.11
CA PHE A 558 49.47 29.50 -0.87
C PHE A 558 50.57 30.37 -1.51
N ARG A 559 51.55 29.77 -2.21
CA ARG A 559 52.67 30.49 -2.85
C ARG A 559 52.46 30.58 -4.35
N CYS A 560 52.15 31.78 -4.83
CA CYS A 560 52.20 32.11 -6.25
C CYS A 560 53.51 32.86 -6.56
N ASN A 561 54.26 32.36 -7.55
CA ASN A 561 55.53 32.95 -7.98
C ASN A 561 55.34 34.14 -8.95
N GLU A 562 54.14 34.30 -9.52
CA GLU A 562 53.80 35.42 -10.42
C GLU A 562 53.45 36.70 -9.66
N PHE A 563 53.17 36.62 -8.35
CA PHE A 563 52.93 37.81 -7.53
C PHE A 563 54.22 38.57 -7.22
N PRO A 564 54.22 39.91 -7.25
CA PRO A 564 55.36 40.73 -6.87
C PRO A 564 55.94 40.33 -5.49
N PRO A 565 57.27 40.38 -5.27
CA PRO A 565 57.90 39.84 -4.06
C PRO A 565 57.33 40.37 -2.74
N ASP A 566 56.92 41.64 -2.70
CA ASP A 566 56.24 42.26 -1.55
C ASP A 566 54.86 41.64 -1.27
N LEU A 567 54.04 41.42 -2.30
CA LEU A 567 52.74 40.77 -2.17
C LEU A 567 52.91 39.29 -1.79
N SER A 568 53.81 38.56 -2.46
CA SER A 568 54.07 37.15 -2.16
C SER A 568 54.60 36.96 -0.73
N SER A 569 55.47 37.86 -0.24
CA SER A 569 55.92 37.91 1.16
C SER A 569 54.78 38.15 2.16
N LYS A 570 53.84 39.06 1.85
CA LYS A 570 52.67 39.35 2.70
C LYS A 570 51.68 38.16 2.74
N VAL A 571 51.47 37.46 1.63
CA VAL A 571 50.64 36.24 1.58
C VAL A 571 51.32 35.07 2.31
N ALA A 572 52.63 34.85 2.11
CA ALA A 572 53.38 33.80 2.79
C ALA A 572 53.37 33.95 4.33
N LYS A 573 53.36 35.17 4.86
CA LYS A 573 53.21 35.44 6.31
C LYS A 573 51.84 35.05 6.86
N ILE A 574 50.79 35.04 6.03
CA ILE A 574 49.45 34.55 6.40
C ILE A 574 49.40 33.02 6.31
N ALA A 575 49.96 32.45 5.24
CA ALA A 575 49.99 31.00 5.02
C ALA A 575 50.73 30.24 6.13
N ASN A 576 51.90 30.75 6.55
CA ASN A 576 52.74 30.14 7.59
C ASN A 576 52.22 30.39 9.04
N ASN A 577 51.03 30.98 9.22
CA ASN A 577 50.48 31.25 10.55
C ASN A 577 49.63 30.06 11.04
N HIS A 578 50.22 29.23 11.89
CA HIS A 578 49.59 28.04 12.48
C HIS A 578 48.34 28.34 13.35
N SER A 579 48.15 29.58 13.82
CA SER A 579 46.96 29.97 14.58
C SER A 579 45.74 30.29 13.70
N LEU A 580 45.86 30.23 12.37
CA LEU A 580 44.76 30.48 11.44
C LEU A 580 44.30 29.19 10.75
N GLN A 581 42.99 28.92 10.81
CA GLN A 581 42.35 27.84 10.06
C GLN A 581 42.49 28.05 8.54
N PRO A 582 42.53 26.99 7.70
CA PRO A 582 42.71 27.09 6.25
C PRO A 582 41.78 28.08 5.56
N ALA A 583 40.48 28.09 5.89
CA ALA A 583 39.52 29.06 5.36
C ALA A 583 39.88 30.52 5.71
N SER A 584 40.40 30.77 6.92
CA SER A 584 40.88 32.08 7.35
C SER A 584 42.20 32.47 6.67
N LYS A 585 43.11 31.52 6.44
CA LYS A 585 44.33 31.72 5.64
C LYS A 585 43.98 32.15 4.21
N ILE A 586 43.02 31.48 3.56
CA ILE A 586 42.49 31.83 2.24
C ILE A 586 41.87 33.23 2.24
N GLN A 587 40.89 33.49 3.12
CA GLN A 587 40.14 34.74 3.12
C GLN A 587 41.04 35.97 3.40
N ASN A 588 42.02 35.85 4.31
CA ASN A 588 42.93 36.94 4.62
C ASN A 588 43.99 37.16 3.53
N SER A 589 44.41 36.09 2.83
CA SER A 589 45.27 36.22 1.64
C SER A 589 44.56 37.01 0.54
N TYR A 590 43.29 36.69 0.23
CA TYR A 590 42.50 37.47 -0.73
C TYR A 590 42.30 38.93 -0.32
N LYS A 591 42.09 39.23 0.97
CA LYS A 591 42.03 40.63 1.47
C LYS A 591 43.33 41.40 1.20
N VAL A 592 44.49 40.76 1.40
CA VAL A 592 45.81 41.35 1.13
C VAL A 592 46.04 41.56 -0.36
N ILE A 593 45.74 40.56 -1.20
CA ILE A 593 45.83 40.66 -2.67
C ILE A 593 44.94 41.80 -3.18
N ARG A 594 43.67 41.86 -2.73
CA ARG A 594 42.75 42.96 -3.09
C ARG A 594 43.30 44.31 -2.65
N LYS A 595 43.83 44.45 -1.42
CA LYS A 595 44.39 45.72 -0.94
C LYS A 595 45.61 46.17 -1.76
N TYR A 596 46.50 45.24 -2.12
CA TYR A 596 47.69 45.54 -2.92
C TYR A 596 47.32 46.05 -4.32
N PHE A 597 46.45 45.32 -5.04
CA PHE A 597 46.05 45.75 -6.38
C PHE A 597 45.14 46.98 -6.38
N MET A 598 44.31 47.18 -5.34
CA MET A 598 43.56 48.44 -5.18
C MET A 598 44.51 49.62 -5.02
N GLN A 599 45.57 49.49 -4.20
CA GLN A 599 46.57 50.55 -4.03
C GLN A 599 47.34 50.83 -5.33
N GLN A 600 47.70 49.80 -6.10
CA GLN A 600 48.31 49.96 -7.43
C GLN A 600 47.39 50.72 -8.40
N VAL A 601 46.08 50.39 -8.42
CA VAL A 601 45.09 51.10 -9.25
C VAL A 601 44.98 52.56 -8.81
N THR A 602 44.81 52.85 -7.51
CA THR A 602 44.75 54.24 -7.01
C THR A 602 46.03 55.04 -7.31
N MET A 603 47.22 54.43 -7.22
CA MET A 603 48.47 55.10 -7.59
C MET A 603 48.59 55.36 -9.09
N ARG A 604 48.19 54.39 -9.94
CA ARG A 604 48.14 54.57 -11.39
C ARG A 604 47.17 55.69 -11.78
N ASP A 605 45.97 55.68 -11.19
CA ASP A 605 44.90 56.61 -11.55
C ASP A 605 45.25 58.03 -11.09
N GLY A 606 45.84 58.20 -9.90
CA GLY A 606 46.37 59.49 -9.46
C GLY A 606 47.49 60.03 -10.36
N ALA A 607 48.42 59.18 -10.81
CA ALA A 607 49.44 59.58 -11.78
C ALA A 607 48.86 59.91 -13.17
N LEU A 608 47.70 59.32 -13.52
CA LEU A 608 46.95 59.62 -14.74
C LEU A 608 46.25 60.99 -14.63
N ASP A 609 45.66 61.30 -13.48
CA ASP A 609 45.05 62.59 -13.17
C ASP A 609 46.11 63.72 -13.11
N GLU A 610 47.28 63.46 -12.51
CA GLU A 610 48.43 64.38 -12.53
C GLU A 610 48.88 64.64 -13.98
N ALA A 611 49.09 63.60 -14.79
CA ALA A 611 49.44 63.75 -16.20
C ALA A 611 48.35 64.46 -17.02
N TYR A 612 47.06 64.27 -16.72
CA TYR A 612 45.97 65.03 -17.34
C TYR A 612 46.02 66.51 -16.94
N SER A 613 46.32 66.82 -15.68
CA SER A 613 46.46 68.18 -15.17
C SER A 613 47.64 68.92 -15.81
N GLU A 614 48.80 68.25 -15.95
CA GLU A 614 49.95 68.79 -16.67
C GLU A 614 49.64 69.03 -18.16
N ASN A 615 49.04 68.05 -18.84
CA ASN A 615 48.65 68.22 -20.26
C ASN A 615 47.62 69.34 -20.45
N GLN A 616 46.66 69.50 -19.54
CA GLN A 616 45.70 70.61 -19.57
C GLN A 616 46.40 71.96 -19.35
N THR A 617 47.37 72.01 -18.44
CA THR A 617 48.18 73.22 -18.16
C THR A 617 49.03 73.61 -19.37
N ILE A 618 49.71 72.64 -19.99
CA ILE A 618 50.47 72.82 -21.23
C ILE A 618 49.54 73.27 -22.37
N SER A 619 48.40 72.62 -22.56
CA SER A 619 47.43 72.99 -23.60
C SER A 619 46.90 74.42 -23.42
N ASN A 620 46.68 74.86 -22.17
CA ASN A 620 46.28 76.23 -21.87
C ASN A 620 47.41 77.23 -22.18
N ALA A 621 48.65 76.91 -21.78
CA ALA A 621 49.82 77.77 -22.02
C ALA A 621 50.16 77.92 -23.51
N VAL A 622 50.12 76.83 -24.30
CA VAL A 622 50.34 76.87 -25.75
C VAL A 622 49.17 77.56 -26.46
N ASN A 623 47.93 77.41 -25.98
CA ASN A 623 46.80 78.18 -26.51
C ASN A 623 46.96 79.68 -26.28
N GLN A 624 47.43 80.10 -25.11
CA GLN A 624 47.71 81.51 -24.81
C GLN A 624 48.83 82.04 -25.71
N PHE A 625 49.95 81.31 -25.82
CA PHE A 625 51.06 81.66 -26.71
C PHE A 625 50.63 81.82 -28.18
N LEU A 626 49.78 80.93 -28.70
CA LEU A 626 49.30 81.01 -30.09
C LEU A 626 48.40 82.23 -30.31
N VAL A 627 47.54 82.56 -29.35
CA VAL A 627 46.70 83.77 -29.39
C VAL A 627 47.56 85.04 -29.34
N ASP A 628 48.52 85.12 -28.42
CA ASP A 628 49.40 86.28 -28.26
C ASP A 628 50.30 86.47 -29.50
N ALA A 629 50.86 85.37 -30.03
CA ALA A 629 51.72 85.39 -31.20
C ALA A 629 50.96 85.74 -32.50
N SER A 630 49.72 85.29 -32.66
CA SER A 630 48.93 85.62 -33.86
C SER A 630 48.39 87.05 -33.82
N ILE A 631 48.01 87.57 -32.65
CA ILE A 631 47.71 89.00 -32.49
C ILE A 631 48.95 89.83 -32.87
N ALA A 632 50.13 89.47 -32.37
CA ALA A 632 51.38 90.18 -32.67
C ALA A 632 51.87 90.09 -34.14
N LEU A 633 51.25 89.23 -34.97
CA LEU A 633 51.62 89.02 -36.38
C LEU A 633 50.52 89.41 -37.38
N ASP A 634 49.26 89.50 -36.94
CA ASP A 634 48.09 89.57 -37.83
C ASP A 634 46.87 90.29 -37.20
N ASP A 635 47.00 90.86 -36.00
CA ASP A 635 45.94 91.48 -35.19
C ASP A 635 44.69 90.58 -34.96
N GLN A 636 44.79 89.27 -35.18
CA GLN A 636 43.69 88.30 -35.03
C GLN A 636 44.08 87.13 -34.09
N PRO A 637 43.23 86.76 -33.11
CA PRO A 637 43.52 85.68 -32.17
C PRO A 637 43.26 84.29 -32.77
N VAL A 638 44.31 83.47 -32.89
CA VAL A 638 44.26 82.08 -33.37
C VAL A 638 44.38 81.15 -32.17
N THR A 639 43.30 80.43 -31.84
CA THR A 639 43.36 79.45 -30.74
C THR A 639 44.14 78.20 -31.16
N PHE A 640 44.61 77.42 -30.18
CA PHE A 640 45.22 76.10 -30.38
C PHE A 640 44.35 75.18 -31.25
N LYS A 641 43.03 75.30 -31.14
CA LYS A 641 42.07 74.53 -31.93
C LYS A 641 42.04 74.95 -33.38
N ASP A 642 42.18 76.24 -33.67
CA ASP A 642 42.09 76.79 -35.02
C ASP A 642 43.40 76.63 -35.78
N PHE A 643 44.53 76.76 -35.07
CA PHE A 643 45.88 76.42 -35.55
C PHE A 643 45.94 75.04 -36.21
N PHE A 644 45.34 74.02 -35.58
CA PHE A 644 45.31 72.64 -36.10
C PHE A 644 44.08 72.30 -36.97
N SER A 645 42.90 72.91 -36.75
CA SER A 645 41.66 72.49 -37.45
C SER A 645 41.18 73.40 -38.58
N GLN A 646 41.80 74.57 -38.77
CA GLN A 646 41.46 75.52 -39.85
C GLN A 646 42.65 75.86 -40.76
N ASN A 647 43.74 75.08 -40.72
CA ASN A 647 45.03 75.38 -41.37
C ASN A 647 45.70 76.71 -40.96
N ALA A 648 45.17 77.46 -39.98
CA ALA A 648 45.70 78.75 -39.56
C ALA A 648 47.18 78.71 -39.13
N GLY A 649 47.71 77.55 -38.69
CA GLY A 649 49.15 77.38 -38.43
C GLY A 649 50.03 77.44 -39.70
N LYS A 650 49.52 77.02 -40.87
CA LYS A 650 50.19 77.20 -42.17
C LYS A 650 50.14 78.67 -42.58
N ASP A 651 48.98 79.31 -42.43
CA ASP A 651 48.79 80.72 -42.81
C ASP A 651 49.67 81.65 -41.96
N LEU A 652 49.82 81.36 -40.67
CA LEU A 652 50.74 82.06 -39.76
C LEU A 652 52.21 81.91 -40.21
N VAL A 653 52.62 80.70 -40.62
CA VAL A 653 53.98 80.43 -41.14
C VAL A 653 54.21 81.10 -42.50
N GLU A 654 53.20 81.17 -43.36
CA GLU A 654 53.26 81.90 -44.63
C GLU A 654 53.36 83.41 -44.41
N LYS A 655 52.62 83.99 -43.44
CA LYS A 655 52.76 85.40 -43.06
C LYS A 655 54.14 85.71 -42.46
N ILE A 656 54.67 84.87 -41.57
CA ILE A 656 56.07 84.99 -41.08
C ILE A 656 57.08 84.92 -42.24
N THR A 657 56.84 84.04 -43.22
CA THR A 657 57.71 83.89 -44.40
C THR A 657 57.63 85.11 -45.32
N GLN A 658 56.44 85.68 -45.49
CA GLN A 658 56.20 86.91 -46.26
C GLN A 658 56.87 88.11 -45.61
N ILE A 659 56.65 88.34 -44.30
CA ILE A 659 57.31 89.41 -43.53
C ILE A 659 58.84 89.31 -43.65
N ARG A 660 59.40 88.09 -43.65
CA ARG A 660 60.84 87.88 -43.86
C ARG A 660 61.28 88.23 -45.30
N ALA A 661 60.46 87.96 -46.31
CA ALA A 661 60.74 88.33 -47.71
C ALA A 661 60.62 89.85 -47.92
N ASP A 662 59.58 90.49 -47.38
CA ASP A 662 59.35 91.93 -47.47
C ASP A 662 60.47 92.71 -46.78
N ASN A 663 60.92 92.26 -45.59
CA ASN A 663 62.03 92.87 -44.87
C ASN A 663 63.38 92.72 -45.64
N ALA A 664 63.60 91.59 -46.33
CA ALA A 664 64.72 91.43 -47.24
C ALA A 664 64.63 92.37 -48.46
N SER A 665 63.43 92.58 -49.01
CA SER A 665 63.19 93.54 -50.08
C SER A 665 63.45 94.99 -49.65
N LEU A 666 62.93 95.39 -48.49
CA LEU A 666 63.15 96.71 -47.89
C LEU A 666 64.63 96.97 -47.56
N HIS A 667 65.39 95.94 -47.18
CA HIS A 667 66.85 96.05 -47.03
C HIS A 667 67.53 96.29 -48.40
N HIS A 668 67.09 95.61 -49.47
CA HIS A 668 67.65 95.82 -50.81
C HIS A 668 67.31 97.22 -51.35
N GLU A 669 66.09 97.70 -51.14
CA GLU A 669 65.65 99.05 -51.50
C GLU A 669 66.43 100.13 -50.74
N ASN A 670 66.70 99.93 -49.44
CA ASN A 670 67.56 100.83 -48.65
C ASN A 670 69.00 100.91 -49.19
N GLU A 671 69.61 99.79 -49.59
CA GLU A 671 70.93 99.81 -50.23
C GLU A 671 70.89 100.54 -51.59
N SER A 672 69.84 100.32 -52.39
CA SER A 672 69.62 101.04 -53.65
C SER A 672 69.50 102.56 -53.44
N MET A 673 68.74 103.01 -52.42
CA MET A 673 68.60 104.42 -52.08
C MET A 673 69.91 105.06 -51.63
N LYS A 674 70.74 104.36 -50.82
CA LYS A 674 72.09 104.83 -50.46
C LYS A 674 72.96 105.07 -51.70
N LEU A 675 72.89 104.14 -52.66
CA LEU A 675 73.66 104.18 -53.91
C LEU A 675 73.23 105.36 -54.80
N ALA A 676 71.93 105.61 -54.93
CA ALA A 676 71.39 106.77 -55.65
C ALA A 676 71.79 108.11 -55.00
N LEU A 677 71.79 108.20 -53.67
CA LEU A 677 72.23 109.39 -52.94
C LEU A 677 73.73 109.69 -53.10
N SER A 678 74.58 108.66 -53.32
CA SER A 678 75.98 108.88 -53.70
C SER A 678 76.13 109.50 -55.08
N GLN A 679 75.40 109.01 -56.10
CA GLN A 679 75.49 109.54 -57.47
C GLN A 679 75.00 110.99 -57.58
N LEU A 680 73.91 111.34 -56.86
CA LEU A 680 73.38 112.70 -56.84
C LEU A 680 74.39 113.73 -56.29
N ARG A 681 75.30 113.30 -55.41
CA ARG A 681 76.36 114.13 -54.83
C ARG A 681 77.49 114.47 -55.82
N GLU A 682 77.72 113.65 -56.84
CA GLU A 682 78.80 113.84 -57.82
C GLU A 682 78.42 114.78 -58.99
N THR A 683 77.13 115.07 -59.17
CA THR A 683 76.61 115.57 -60.46
C THR A 683 76.42 117.10 -60.56
N PHE A 684 76.42 117.84 -59.45
CA PHE A 684 75.90 119.23 -59.41
C PHE A 684 76.92 120.31 -58.99
N VAL A 685 77.96 120.55 -59.80
CA VAL A 685 78.92 121.67 -59.61
C VAL A 685 79.29 122.34 -60.96
N ASP A 686 79.14 123.67 -61.00
CA ASP A 686 79.76 124.71 -61.89
C ASP A 686 79.11 125.27 -63.21
N ILE A 687 78.79 126.59 -63.15
CA ILE A 687 79.17 127.76 -64.03
C ILE A 687 78.71 127.78 -65.53
N GLY A 688 78.24 128.86 -66.21
CA GLY A 688 78.09 130.31 -65.96
C GLY A 688 78.48 131.24 -67.16
N ASP A 689 77.49 131.96 -67.74
CA ASP A 689 77.48 133.34 -68.35
C ASP A 689 78.29 133.79 -69.64
N GLY A 690 77.93 134.91 -70.34
CA GLY A 690 78.87 135.48 -71.39
C GLY A 690 78.68 136.65 -72.43
N TYR A 691 77.53 137.26 -72.79
CA TYR A 691 77.35 138.56 -73.57
C TYR A 691 77.92 138.86 -75.02
N VAL A 692 77.82 140.13 -75.52
CA VAL A 692 77.56 140.57 -76.96
C VAL A 692 78.14 141.95 -77.41
N GLN A 693 78.53 142.14 -78.71
CA GLN A 693 78.59 143.42 -79.52
C GLN A 693 78.96 143.14 -81.03
N ASP A 694 78.99 144.00 -82.07
CA ASP A 694 78.71 145.45 -82.40
C ASP A 694 78.32 145.63 -83.92
N PRO A 695 77.61 146.71 -84.38
CA PRO A 695 77.15 146.89 -85.77
C PRO A 695 77.94 147.79 -86.77
N GLN A 696 79.07 148.49 -86.47
CA GLN A 696 79.70 149.37 -87.50
C GLN A 696 80.21 148.61 -88.74
N THR A 697 80.41 147.30 -88.61
CA THR A 697 80.66 146.37 -89.73
C THR A 697 79.54 146.32 -90.77
N HIS A 698 78.29 146.73 -90.46
CA HIS A 698 77.13 146.40 -91.29
C HIS A 698 77.16 146.98 -92.72
N ILE A 699 77.87 148.08 -92.95
CA ILE A 699 77.95 148.72 -94.28
C ILE A 699 78.97 148.01 -95.19
N LEU A 700 80.10 147.56 -94.64
CA LEU A 700 81.01 146.65 -95.36
C LEU A 700 80.34 145.29 -95.58
N GLN A 701 79.64 144.78 -94.56
CA GLN A 701 78.83 143.56 -94.66
C GLN A 701 77.75 143.62 -95.75
N ILE A 702 77.28 144.78 -96.23
CA ILE A 702 76.32 144.84 -97.36
C ILE A 702 77.02 144.53 -98.69
N ARG A 703 78.26 144.98 -98.89
CA ARG A 703 79.06 144.57 -100.04
C ARG A 703 79.47 143.10 -99.91
N ASP A 704 79.99 142.71 -98.76
CA ASP A 704 80.40 141.33 -98.52
C ASP A 704 79.20 140.38 -98.59
N ARG A 705 77.98 140.81 -98.23
CA ARG A 705 76.73 140.06 -98.45
C ARG A 705 76.38 139.87 -99.92
N LEU A 706 76.79 140.75 -100.84
CA LEU A 706 76.51 140.55 -102.27
C LEU A 706 77.43 139.48 -102.87
N ASP A 707 78.73 139.51 -102.53
CA ASP A 707 79.66 138.46 -102.92
C ASP A 707 79.38 137.14 -102.17
N ALA A 708 79.01 137.21 -100.89
CA ALA A 708 78.62 136.04 -100.08
C ALA A 708 77.27 135.46 -100.49
N THR A 709 76.27 136.24 -100.91
CA THR A 709 75.00 135.65 -101.43
C THR A 709 75.21 134.92 -102.75
N ASN A 710 76.18 135.34 -103.56
CA ASN A 710 76.57 134.59 -104.77
C ASN A 710 77.31 133.28 -104.40
N ALA A 711 78.19 133.31 -103.40
CA ALA A 711 78.81 132.10 -102.84
C ALA A 711 77.78 131.16 -102.17
N ASP A 712 76.79 131.71 -101.44
CA ASP A 712 75.67 130.99 -100.85
C ASP A 712 74.73 130.42 -101.91
N LEU A 713 74.61 131.03 -103.10
CA LEU A 713 73.86 130.45 -104.22
C LEU A 713 74.54 129.16 -104.73
N GLN A 714 75.88 129.13 -104.73
CA GLN A 714 76.63 127.90 -105.01
C GLN A 714 76.57 126.90 -103.84
N ALA A 715 76.61 127.38 -102.59
CA ALA A 715 76.51 126.54 -101.40
C ALA A 715 75.11 125.92 -101.24
N THR A 716 74.05 126.65 -101.55
CA THR A 716 72.66 126.15 -101.59
C THR A 716 72.45 125.19 -102.75
N SER A 717 73.08 125.40 -103.91
CA SER A 717 73.13 124.39 -104.99
C SER A 717 73.78 123.07 -104.53
N LYS A 718 74.90 123.13 -103.77
CA LYS A 718 75.50 121.95 -103.12
C LYS A 718 74.58 121.32 -102.07
N LYS A 719 73.98 122.12 -101.16
CA LYS A 719 73.02 121.66 -100.15
C LYS A 719 71.79 121.02 -100.79
N MET A 720 71.29 121.54 -101.92
CA MET A 720 70.15 120.98 -102.65
C MET A 720 70.47 119.58 -103.22
N ARG A 721 71.71 119.35 -103.70
CA ARG A 721 72.18 118.00 -104.07
C ARG A 721 72.29 117.08 -102.85
N GLN A 722 72.77 117.58 -101.70
CA GLN A 722 72.82 116.82 -100.45
C GLN A 722 71.41 116.44 -99.96
N TYR A 723 70.46 117.38 -99.92
CA TYR A 723 69.07 117.12 -99.56
C TYR A 723 68.40 116.12 -100.52
N LYS A 724 68.66 116.19 -101.83
CA LYS A 724 68.13 115.21 -102.80
C LYS A 724 68.71 113.80 -102.58
N SER A 725 69.92 113.69 -102.04
CA SER A 725 70.53 112.41 -101.61
C SER A 725 69.96 111.92 -100.26
N ALA A 726 69.78 112.83 -99.30
CA ALA A 726 69.18 112.54 -97.99
C ALA A 726 67.71 112.08 -98.12
N LEU A 727 66.92 112.76 -98.97
CA LEU A 727 65.54 112.38 -99.29
C LEU A 727 65.49 110.95 -99.84
N LYS A 728 66.35 110.61 -100.82
CA LYS A 728 66.40 109.26 -101.40
C LYS A 728 66.81 108.17 -100.39
N LYS A 729 67.65 108.51 -99.40
CA LYS A 729 67.94 107.62 -98.26
C LYS A 729 66.76 107.47 -97.32
N ALA A 730 66.05 108.56 -97.01
CA ALA A 730 64.85 108.53 -96.18
C ALA A 730 63.71 107.73 -96.85
N GLU A 731 63.50 107.87 -98.16
CA GLU A 731 62.58 107.05 -98.95
C GLU A 731 62.92 105.55 -98.90
N GLN A 732 64.21 105.19 -99.00
CA GLN A 732 64.64 103.79 -98.87
C GLN A 732 64.44 103.26 -97.44
N GLN A 733 64.69 104.07 -96.40
CA GLN A 733 64.48 103.64 -95.02
C GLN A 733 62.98 103.53 -94.69
N ALA A 734 62.16 104.47 -95.16
CA ALA A 734 60.70 104.40 -95.02
C ALA A 734 60.14 103.11 -95.64
N LYS A 735 60.58 102.73 -96.84
CA LYS A 735 60.19 101.46 -97.48
C LYS A 735 60.68 100.23 -96.72
N LYS A 736 61.87 100.25 -96.11
CA LYS A 736 62.33 99.17 -95.22
C LYS A 736 61.44 99.04 -93.99
N ASN A 737 61.11 100.17 -93.35
CA ASN A 737 60.22 100.19 -92.19
C ASN A 737 58.80 99.73 -92.56
N GLU A 738 58.29 100.10 -93.73
CA GLU A 738 56.98 99.66 -94.25
C GLU A 738 56.94 98.13 -94.45
N ILE A 739 58.00 97.54 -94.99
CA ILE A 739 58.12 96.08 -95.15
C ILE A 739 58.22 95.39 -93.79
N ALA A 740 59.03 95.91 -92.87
CA ALA A 740 59.17 95.35 -91.53
C ALA A 740 57.83 95.38 -90.76
N LEU A 741 57.13 96.52 -90.75
CA LEU A 741 55.82 96.66 -90.11
C LEU A 741 54.76 95.75 -90.74
N LYS A 742 54.80 95.51 -92.06
CA LYS A 742 53.91 94.55 -92.71
C LYS A 742 54.15 93.12 -92.23
N ALA A 743 55.41 92.70 -92.11
CA ALA A 743 55.75 91.40 -91.53
C ALA A 743 55.25 91.29 -90.08
N THR A 744 55.49 92.28 -89.22
CA THR A 744 54.99 92.26 -87.83
C THR A 744 53.46 92.22 -87.74
N ILE A 745 52.74 92.86 -88.67
CA ILE A 745 51.27 92.79 -88.78
C ILE A 745 50.81 91.41 -89.24
N GLU A 746 51.61 90.67 -90.00
CA GLU A 746 51.33 89.33 -90.48
C GLU A 746 51.61 88.29 -89.37
N ASP A 747 52.73 88.41 -88.66
CA ASP A 747 53.08 87.63 -87.46
C ASP A 747 52.00 87.79 -86.36
N LEU A 748 51.63 89.03 -86.02
CA LEU A 748 50.60 89.32 -85.00
C LEU A 748 49.20 88.83 -85.40
N LYS A 749 48.91 88.68 -86.70
CA LYS A 749 47.66 88.06 -87.15
C LYS A 749 47.68 86.55 -86.92
N ALA A 750 48.78 85.88 -87.27
CA ALA A 750 48.94 84.45 -87.02
C ALA A 750 48.87 84.13 -85.52
N GLU A 751 49.53 84.93 -84.67
CA GLU A 751 49.44 84.79 -83.21
C GLU A 751 47.98 84.93 -82.72
N ASN A 752 47.29 86.00 -83.13
CA ASN A 752 45.90 86.26 -82.72
C ASN A 752 44.93 85.17 -83.24
N GLU A 753 45.16 84.59 -84.41
CA GLU A 753 44.41 83.45 -84.92
C GLU A 753 44.65 82.19 -84.08
N THR A 754 45.89 81.89 -83.69
CA THR A 754 46.17 80.75 -82.79
C THR A 754 45.59 80.95 -81.39
N LEU A 755 45.61 82.17 -80.85
CA LEU A 755 44.99 82.50 -79.55
C LEU A 755 43.47 82.37 -79.62
N SER A 756 42.84 82.79 -80.73
CA SER A 756 41.40 82.61 -80.96
C SER A 756 41.01 81.12 -81.02
N GLN A 757 41.77 80.30 -81.74
CA GLN A 757 41.55 78.84 -81.78
C GLN A 757 41.73 78.18 -80.40
N HIS A 758 42.71 78.62 -79.61
CA HIS A 758 42.91 78.13 -78.25
C HIS A 758 41.79 78.57 -77.30
N GLN A 759 41.27 79.80 -77.45
CA GLN A 759 40.13 80.30 -76.70
C GLN A 759 38.85 79.50 -77.00
N GLU A 760 38.57 79.21 -78.28
CA GLU A 760 37.41 78.40 -78.69
C GLU A 760 37.53 76.96 -78.15
N THR A 761 38.71 76.36 -78.23
CA THR A 761 38.99 75.02 -77.68
C THR A 761 38.79 74.97 -76.16
N THR A 762 39.31 75.95 -75.42
CA THR A 762 39.18 76.04 -73.96
C THR A 762 37.73 76.25 -73.54
N LYS A 763 36.99 77.07 -74.28
CA LYS A 763 35.55 77.33 -74.09
C LYS A 763 34.71 76.07 -74.31
N GLN A 764 35.02 75.26 -75.32
CA GLN A 764 34.38 73.96 -75.54
C GLN A 764 34.62 73.00 -74.36
N GLN A 765 35.89 72.83 -73.94
CA GLN A 765 36.23 71.99 -72.78
C GLN A 765 35.51 72.42 -71.50
N LEU A 766 35.37 73.72 -71.27
CA LEU A 766 34.65 74.28 -70.11
C LEU A 766 33.13 74.02 -70.21
N GLN A 767 32.57 73.95 -71.41
CA GLN A 767 31.17 73.56 -71.64
C GLN A 767 30.97 72.05 -71.43
N ASP A 768 31.88 71.22 -71.91
CA ASP A 768 31.84 69.76 -71.74
C ASP A 768 31.98 69.36 -70.25
N LEU A 769 32.93 69.98 -69.53
CA LEU A 769 33.11 69.80 -68.09
C LEU A 769 31.89 70.27 -67.26
N LYS A 770 31.12 71.24 -67.76
CA LYS A 770 29.84 71.64 -67.13
C LYS A 770 28.74 70.61 -67.37
N ALA A 771 28.63 70.06 -68.58
CA ALA A 771 27.69 68.99 -68.88
C ALA A 771 27.99 67.72 -68.07
N GLU A 772 29.27 67.35 -67.92
CA GLU A 772 29.67 66.21 -67.08
C GLU A 772 29.44 66.49 -65.59
N ASN A 773 29.70 67.70 -65.07
CA ASN A 773 29.32 68.06 -63.69
C ASN A 773 27.81 67.94 -63.45
N GLN A 774 26.99 68.36 -64.42
CA GLN A 774 25.53 68.20 -64.33
C GLN A 774 25.11 66.73 -64.34
N ARG A 775 25.69 65.89 -65.22
CA ARG A 775 25.44 64.44 -65.22
C ARG A 775 25.82 63.81 -63.87
N LEU A 776 27.03 64.09 -63.40
CA LEU A 776 27.54 63.57 -62.12
C LEU A 776 26.71 64.05 -60.92
N THR A 777 26.12 65.25 -60.98
CA THR A 777 25.24 65.76 -59.90
C THR A 777 23.90 64.99 -59.87
N VAL A 778 23.32 64.68 -61.03
CA VAL A 778 22.10 63.84 -61.12
C VAL A 778 22.42 62.39 -60.70
N GLU A 779 23.49 61.82 -61.23
CA GLU A 779 23.96 60.46 -60.92
C GLU A 779 24.26 60.29 -59.42
N LEU A 780 24.84 61.30 -58.77
CA LEU A 780 25.07 61.32 -57.32
C LEU A 780 23.76 61.48 -56.54
N SER A 781 22.79 62.26 -57.05
CA SER A 781 21.44 62.40 -56.46
C SER A 781 20.69 61.05 -56.46
N ASP A 782 20.68 60.35 -57.59
CA ASP A 782 20.03 59.04 -57.73
C ASP A 782 20.70 57.99 -56.83
N VAL A 783 22.04 58.02 -56.72
CA VAL A 783 22.80 57.17 -55.79
C VAL A 783 22.52 57.52 -54.31
N THR A 784 22.30 58.79 -53.95
CA THR A 784 21.87 59.13 -52.58
C THR A 784 20.46 58.68 -52.27
N HIS A 785 19.52 58.80 -53.21
CA HIS A 785 18.12 58.43 -52.99
C HIS A 785 17.95 56.91 -52.90
N THR A 786 18.57 56.15 -53.83
CA THR A 786 18.58 54.67 -53.76
C THR A 786 19.30 54.13 -52.53
N ARG A 787 20.33 54.84 -52.03
CA ARG A 787 20.93 54.52 -50.72
C ARG A 787 19.95 54.77 -49.58
N GLU A 788 19.20 55.86 -49.59
CA GLU A 788 18.21 56.18 -48.54
C GLU A 788 17.03 55.20 -48.52
N ASP A 789 16.56 54.74 -49.69
CA ASP A 789 15.57 53.66 -49.81
C ASP A 789 16.11 52.33 -49.25
N LEU A 790 17.36 51.98 -49.57
CA LEU A 790 18.01 50.77 -49.04
C LEU A 790 18.29 50.87 -47.53
N GLU A 791 18.73 52.02 -47.04
CA GLU A 791 18.98 52.28 -45.61
C GLU A 791 17.66 52.21 -44.81
N SER A 792 16.57 52.78 -45.36
CA SER A 792 15.21 52.63 -44.83
C SER A 792 14.75 51.16 -44.82
N THR A 793 14.94 50.42 -45.92
CA THR A 793 14.57 49.00 -46.03
C THR A 793 15.34 48.14 -45.03
N ILE A 794 16.65 48.36 -44.87
CA ILE A 794 17.49 47.64 -43.91
C ILE A 794 17.07 47.94 -42.47
N ILE A 795 16.71 49.18 -42.15
CA ILE A 795 16.14 49.53 -40.83
C ILE A 795 14.84 48.77 -40.60
N GLN A 796 13.96 48.73 -41.60
CA GLN A 796 12.65 48.07 -41.50
C GLN A 796 12.77 46.54 -41.33
N GLU A 797 13.63 45.87 -42.13
CA GLU A 797 13.94 44.44 -41.95
C GLU A 797 14.58 44.13 -40.59
N HIS A 798 15.44 45.02 -40.08
CA HIS A 798 16.12 44.83 -38.80
C HIS A 798 15.17 45.03 -37.61
N ASP A 799 14.26 46.00 -37.70
CA ASP A 799 13.21 46.20 -36.69
C ASP A 799 12.17 45.06 -36.71
N GLU A 800 11.81 44.52 -37.88
CA GLU A 800 10.99 43.29 -37.96
C GLU A 800 11.70 42.07 -37.36
N GLN A 801 13.00 41.89 -37.60
CA GLN A 801 13.78 40.82 -36.97
C GLN A 801 13.87 40.98 -35.44
N ILE A 802 14.05 42.21 -34.94
CA ILE A 802 13.99 42.50 -33.48
C ILE A 802 12.60 42.18 -32.94
N ALA A 803 11.53 42.56 -33.65
CA ALA A 803 10.16 42.30 -33.23
C ALA A 803 9.84 40.79 -33.17
N GLN A 804 10.24 40.01 -34.20
CA GLN A 804 10.09 38.56 -34.21
C GLN A 804 10.90 37.90 -33.07
N ALA A 805 12.18 38.27 -32.90
CA ALA A 805 13.01 37.70 -31.84
C ALA A 805 12.45 38.03 -30.44
N THR A 806 12.00 39.27 -30.23
CA THR A 806 11.34 39.69 -28.98
C THR A 806 10.08 38.87 -28.73
N SER A 807 9.21 38.72 -29.73
CA SER A 807 7.98 37.93 -29.63
C SER A 807 8.25 36.45 -29.30
N GLN A 808 9.25 35.83 -29.94
CA GLN A 808 9.66 34.46 -29.63
C GLN A 808 10.19 34.32 -28.19
N PHE A 809 10.98 35.27 -27.70
CA PHE A 809 11.43 35.26 -26.31
C PHE A 809 10.29 35.52 -25.31
N GLU A 810 9.34 36.39 -25.62
CA GLU A 810 8.15 36.59 -24.80
C GLU A 810 7.26 35.33 -24.74
N GLU A 811 7.10 34.61 -25.85
CA GLU A 811 6.39 33.33 -25.87
C GLU A 811 7.14 32.25 -25.06
N GLN A 812 8.46 32.12 -25.22
CA GLN A 812 9.27 31.21 -24.41
C GLN A 812 9.16 31.54 -22.91
N ILE A 813 9.25 32.81 -22.53
CA ILE A 813 9.07 33.29 -21.15
C ILE A 813 7.64 33.00 -20.65
N SER A 814 6.62 33.16 -21.50
CA SER A 814 5.23 32.84 -21.19
C SER A 814 5.04 31.34 -20.95
N ASN A 815 5.61 30.49 -21.80
CA ASN A 815 5.49 29.04 -21.69
C ASN A 815 6.31 28.48 -20.50
N LEU A 816 7.50 29.01 -20.21
CA LEU A 816 8.25 28.71 -18.99
C LEU A 816 7.49 29.17 -17.73
N LYS A 817 6.85 30.35 -17.74
CA LYS A 817 5.98 30.80 -16.64
C LYS A 817 4.74 29.90 -16.46
N LYS A 818 4.16 29.37 -17.54
CA LYS A 818 3.08 28.36 -17.47
C LYS A 818 3.57 27.04 -16.87
N GLN A 819 4.72 26.52 -17.33
CA GLN A 819 5.32 25.30 -16.78
C GLN A 819 5.66 25.44 -15.28
N LEU A 820 6.26 26.56 -14.88
CA LEU A 820 6.58 26.83 -13.47
C LEU A 820 5.32 26.91 -12.60
N ARG A 821 4.24 27.52 -13.10
CA ARG A 821 2.92 27.54 -12.43
C ARG A 821 2.31 26.15 -12.33
N ALA A 822 2.41 25.33 -13.38
CA ALA A 822 1.91 23.95 -13.37
C ALA A 822 2.69 23.06 -12.39
N GLN A 823 4.03 23.11 -12.42
CA GLN A 823 4.89 22.40 -11.47
C GLN A 823 4.61 22.83 -10.03
N LYS A 824 4.44 24.14 -9.78
CA LYS A 824 4.04 24.62 -8.46
C LYS A 824 2.66 24.10 -8.05
N ALA A 825 1.66 24.13 -8.93
CA ALA A 825 0.33 23.58 -8.62
C ALA A 825 0.37 22.08 -8.31
N THR A 826 1.22 21.30 -8.98
CA THR A 826 1.44 19.88 -8.64
C THR A 826 2.19 19.69 -7.32
N TYR A 827 3.16 20.55 -6.99
CA TYR A 827 3.83 20.53 -5.69
C TYR A 827 2.86 20.89 -4.55
N ASP A 828 2.12 21.99 -4.70
CA ASP A 828 1.12 22.46 -3.75
C ASP A 828 -0.05 21.46 -3.60
N GLN A 829 -0.24 20.52 -4.53
CA GLN A 829 -1.16 19.38 -4.39
C GLN A 829 -0.49 18.21 -3.66
N LEU A 830 0.70 17.80 -4.09
CA LEU A 830 1.42 16.66 -3.51
C LEU A 830 1.76 16.87 -2.02
N ASP A 831 2.02 18.11 -1.60
CA ASP A 831 2.20 18.48 -0.19
C ASP A 831 0.90 18.34 0.62
N ARG A 832 -0.25 18.72 0.06
CA ARG A 832 -1.57 18.50 0.69
C ARG A 832 -1.92 17.02 0.77
N ASP A 833 -1.60 16.24 -0.24
CA ASP A 833 -1.80 14.79 -0.25
C ASP A 833 -0.89 14.11 0.80
N TYR A 834 0.37 14.54 0.89
CA TYR A 834 1.32 14.08 1.92
C TYR A 834 0.88 14.44 3.35
N GLN A 835 0.39 15.67 3.58
CA GLN A 835 -0.17 16.08 4.87
C GLN A 835 -1.40 15.23 5.24
N THR A 836 -2.29 14.97 4.27
CA THR A 836 -3.49 14.13 4.47
C THR A 836 -3.12 12.70 4.83
N ALA A 837 -2.24 12.06 4.04
CA ALA A 837 -1.74 10.72 4.32
C ALA A 837 -1.01 10.65 5.68
N THR A 838 -0.30 11.72 6.09
CA THR A 838 0.35 11.79 7.42
C THR A 838 -0.67 11.85 8.55
N LEU A 839 -1.79 12.56 8.38
CA LEU A 839 -2.89 12.57 9.35
C LEU A 839 -3.58 11.20 9.46
N GLU A 840 -3.88 10.57 8.33
CA GLU A 840 -4.47 9.21 8.29
C GLU A 840 -3.55 8.18 8.95
N LEU A 841 -2.24 8.19 8.65
CA LEU A 841 -1.26 7.27 9.24
C LEU A 841 -1.18 7.46 10.77
N ASN A 842 -1.30 8.69 11.26
CA ASN A 842 -1.36 8.96 12.69
C ASN A 842 -2.71 8.52 13.33
N GLN A 843 -3.84 8.66 12.63
CA GLN A 843 -5.12 8.09 13.08
C GLN A 843 -5.07 6.56 13.16
N LEU A 844 -4.54 5.88 12.13
CA LEU A 844 -4.35 4.43 12.14
C LEU A 844 -3.43 3.98 13.28
N ARG A 845 -2.34 4.72 13.55
CA ARG A 845 -1.46 4.45 14.72
C ARG A 845 -2.22 4.54 16.04
N ALA A 846 -3.04 5.57 16.23
CA ALA A 846 -3.87 5.72 17.43
C ALA A 846 -4.91 4.60 17.56
N GLN A 847 -5.57 4.23 16.45
CA GLN A 847 -6.53 3.12 16.41
C GLN A 847 -5.86 1.77 16.72
N VAL A 848 -4.66 1.52 16.20
CA VAL A 848 -3.87 0.30 16.50
C VAL A 848 -3.42 0.28 17.97
N GLN A 849 -3.09 1.43 18.58
CA GLN A 849 -2.83 1.49 20.02
C GLN A 849 -4.09 1.20 20.85
N ALA A 850 -5.24 1.78 20.49
CA ALA A 850 -6.51 1.51 21.16
C ALA A 850 -6.92 0.03 21.06
N LEU A 851 -6.80 -0.58 19.87
CA LEU A 851 -7.06 -2.01 19.66
C LEU A 851 -6.08 -2.91 20.44
N LYS A 852 -4.80 -2.53 20.55
CA LYS A 852 -3.84 -3.26 21.40
C LYS A 852 -4.18 -3.17 22.89
N ALA A 853 -4.58 -1.99 23.37
CA ALA A 853 -5.03 -1.81 24.76
C ALA A 853 -6.30 -2.62 25.04
N GLN A 854 -7.28 -2.57 24.13
CA GLN A 854 -8.52 -3.35 24.24
C GLN A 854 -8.24 -4.87 24.19
N LYS A 855 -7.32 -5.34 23.35
CA LYS A 855 -6.90 -6.76 23.34
C LYS A 855 -6.27 -7.13 24.69
N ALA A 856 -5.34 -6.33 25.20
CA ALA A 856 -4.69 -6.60 26.50
C ALA A 856 -5.70 -6.65 27.65
N GLN A 857 -6.73 -5.79 27.65
CA GLN A 857 -7.84 -5.86 28.59
C GLN A 857 -8.63 -7.17 28.43
N ARG A 858 -9.00 -7.57 27.20
CA ARG A 858 -9.74 -8.82 26.96
C ARG A 858 -8.92 -10.07 27.27
N ASP A 859 -7.61 -10.06 27.03
CA ASP A 859 -6.70 -11.14 27.42
C ASP A 859 -6.66 -11.26 28.96
N ALA A 860 -6.66 -10.13 29.70
CA ALA A 860 -6.73 -10.13 31.16
C ALA A 860 -8.09 -10.63 31.69
N GLU A 861 -9.21 -10.13 31.15
CA GLU A 861 -10.57 -10.61 31.48
C GLU A 861 -10.72 -12.11 31.21
N TYR A 862 -10.15 -12.63 30.11
CA TYR A 862 -10.15 -14.05 29.79
C TYR A 862 -9.35 -14.87 30.80
N ASN A 863 -8.13 -14.43 31.14
CA ASN A 863 -7.29 -15.11 32.12
C ASN A 863 -7.93 -15.13 33.52
N GLU A 864 -8.58 -14.04 33.94
CA GLU A 864 -9.32 -13.99 35.20
C GLU A 864 -10.54 -14.92 35.18
N LEU A 865 -11.32 -14.92 34.08
CA LEU A 865 -12.45 -15.83 33.93
C LEU A 865 -12.03 -17.31 33.89
N GLN A 866 -10.91 -17.63 33.23
CA GLN A 866 -10.34 -18.98 33.24
C GLN A 866 -9.90 -19.37 34.65
N ARG A 867 -9.19 -18.50 35.39
CA ARG A 867 -8.78 -18.77 36.78
C ARG A 867 -9.98 -19.00 37.69
N ASN A 868 -11.05 -18.20 37.52
CA ASN A 868 -12.31 -18.36 38.25
C ASN A 868 -13.02 -19.67 37.90
N PHE A 869 -12.92 -20.15 36.65
CA PHE A 869 -13.43 -21.46 36.25
C PHE A 869 -12.62 -22.60 36.87
N GLU A 870 -11.28 -22.53 36.84
CA GLU A 870 -10.38 -23.52 37.46
C GLU A 870 -10.58 -23.58 38.99
N GLU A 871 -10.76 -22.43 39.65
CA GLU A 871 -11.08 -22.36 41.08
C GLU A 871 -12.47 -22.95 41.39
N ALA A 872 -13.47 -22.72 40.53
CA ALA A 872 -14.82 -23.29 40.68
C ALA A 872 -14.85 -24.80 40.43
N GLU A 873 -14.14 -25.30 39.40
CA GLU A 873 -14.01 -26.74 39.10
C GLU A 873 -13.29 -27.46 40.25
N LYS A 874 -12.18 -26.89 40.75
CA LYS A 874 -11.48 -27.42 41.92
C LYS A 874 -12.37 -27.43 43.16
N ALA A 875 -13.09 -26.34 43.44
CA ALA A 875 -14.01 -26.27 44.58
C ALA A 875 -15.16 -27.30 44.46
N ALA A 876 -15.66 -27.55 43.25
CA ALA A 876 -16.65 -28.60 42.99
C ALA A 876 -16.08 -30.01 43.18
N ALA A 877 -14.88 -30.28 42.68
CA ALA A 877 -14.18 -31.57 42.85
C ALA A 877 -13.88 -31.87 44.33
N GLU A 878 -13.40 -30.88 45.08
CA GLU A 878 -13.23 -31.02 46.54
C GLU A 878 -14.56 -31.22 47.27
N ARG A 879 -15.66 -30.59 46.81
CA ARG A 879 -16.99 -30.81 47.38
C ARG A 879 -17.47 -32.24 47.13
N LEU A 880 -17.27 -32.76 45.92
CA LEU A 880 -17.62 -34.14 45.54
C LEU A 880 -16.82 -35.18 46.30
N GLU A 881 -15.51 -34.98 46.53
CA GLU A 881 -14.73 -35.88 47.39
C GLU A 881 -15.11 -35.75 48.87
N ARG A 882 -15.50 -34.57 49.36
CA ARG A 882 -16.06 -34.42 50.72
C ARG A 882 -17.41 -35.13 50.87
N GLU A 883 -18.29 -35.03 49.87
CA GLU A 883 -19.56 -35.78 49.82
C GLU A 883 -19.33 -37.29 49.76
N LYS A 884 -18.41 -37.75 48.90
CA LYS A 884 -18.03 -39.16 48.73
C LYS A 884 -17.37 -39.72 49.99
N ALA A 885 -16.49 -38.97 50.66
CA ALA A 885 -15.88 -39.36 51.92
C ALA A 885 -16.93 -39.51 53.02
N GLY A 886 -17.82 -38.52 53.20
CA GLY A 886 -18.90 -38.58 54.19
C GLY A 886 -19.91 -39.71 53.92
N LEU A 887 -20.21 -39.99 52.65
CA LEU A 887 -21.05 -41.13 52.26
C LEU A 887 -20.35 -42.47 52.52
N THR A 888 -19.04 -42.56 52.28
CA THR A 888 -18.22 -43.75 52.59
C THR A 888 -18.14 -43.99 54.09
N GLU A 889 -17.95 -42.94 54.90
CA GLU A 889 -17.95 -43.01 56.36
C GLU A 889 -19.33 -43.43 56.90
N SER A 890 -20.42 -42.92 56.31
CA SER A 890 -21.79 -43.31 56.64
C SER A 890 -22.07 -44.78 56.32
N PHE A 891 -21.68 -45.26 55.14
CA PHE A 891 -21.78 -46.68 54.79
C PHE A 891 -20.90 -47.56 55.69
N GLN A 892 -19.67 -47.15 56.00
CA GLN A 892 -18.79 -47.89 56.90
C GLN A 892 -19.42 -48.00 58.30
N LYS A 893 -19.89 -46.90 58.88
CA LYS A 893 -20.63 -46.91 60.16
C LYS A 893 -21.87 -47.82 60.14
N THR A 894 -22.58 -47.86 59.01
CA THR A 894 -23.75 -48.74 58.83
C THR A 894 -23.33 -50.21 58.76
N ILE A 895 -22.23 -50.52 58.07
CA ILE A 895 -21.64 -51.87 58.00
C ILE A 895 -21.10 -52.31 59.36
N ASP A 896 -20.44 -51.42 60.10
CA ASP A 896 -19.91 -51.68 61.44
C ASP A 896 -21.04 -51.97 62.44
N GLN A 897 -22.12 -51.18 62.40
CA GLN A 897 -23.33 -51.42 63.21
C GLN A 897 -24.04 -52.73 62.83
N LEU A 898 -24.10 -53.09 61.54
CA LEU A 898 -24.62 -54.38 61.10
C LEU A 898 -23.71 -55.54 61.55
N HIS A 899 -22.40 -55.36 61.56
CA HIS A 899 -21.43 -56.32 62.10
C HIS A 899 -21.60 -56.50 63.61
N GLU A 900 -21.73 -55.41 64.36
CA GLU A 900 -21.98 -55.41 65.80
C GLU A 900 -23.31 -56.14 66.13
N GLN A 901 -24.40 -55.82 65.42
CA GLN A 901 -25.66 -56.54 65.55
C GLN A 901 -25.53 -58.03 65.18
N CYS A 902 -24.75 -58.37 64.15
CA CYS A 902 -24.53 -59.77 63.78
C CYS A 902 -23.70 -60.54 64.82
N GLU A 903 -22.69 -59.94 65.46
CA GLU A 903 -21.92 -60.59 66.52
C GLU A 903 -22.68 -60.63 67.86
N ASN A 904 -23.52 -59.63 68.15
CA ASN A 904 -24.47 -59.67 69.26
C ASN A 904 -25.49 -60.80 69.07
N HIS A 905 -26.15 -60.91 67.90
CA HIS A 905 -27.04 -62.04 67.60
C HIS A 905 -26.31 -63.40 67.63
N ARG A 906 -25.02 -63.46 67.25
CA ARG A 906 -24.20 -64.68 67.44
C ARG A 906 -23.95 -64.98 68.92
N SER A 907 -23.78 -63.97 69.76
CA SER A 907 -23.66 -64.12 71.21
C SER A 907 -24.99 -64.59 71.81
N ASP A 908 -26.11 -63.96 71.47
CA ASP A 908 -27.45 -64.38 71.90
C ASP A 908 -27.74 -65.83 71.53
N VAL A 909 -27.39 -66.24 70.30
CA VAL A 909 -27.53 -67.63 69.84
C VAL A 909 -26.58 -68.58 70.59
N ARG A 910 -25.37 -68.16 70.98
CA ARG A 910 -24.51 -68.97 71.88
C ARG A 910 -25.12 -69.10 73.27
N GLU A 911 -25.64 -68.01 73.84
CA GLU A 911 -26.29 -68.03 75.16
C GLU A 911 -27.57 -68.88 75.17
N ILE A 912 -28.44 -68.73 74.16
CA ILE A 912 -29.64 -69.55 74.00
C ILE A 912 -29.28 -71.03 73.85
N ASN A 913 -28.24 -71.37 73.08
CA ASN A 913 -27.77 -72.76 72.96
C ASN A 913 -27.18 -73.30 74.27
N ASN A 914 -26.43 -72.48 75.02
CA ASN A 914 -25.90 -72.87 76.34
C ASN A 914 -27.04 -73.09 77.35
N GLN A 915 -28.00 -72.15 77.43
CA GLN A 915 -29.19 -72.28 78.27
C GLN A 915 -30.05 -73.49 77.86
N LEU A 916 -30.18 -73.76 76.56
CA LEU A 916 -30.88 -74.95 76.06
C LEU A 916 -30.18 -76.23 76.51
N ALA A 917 -28.86 -76.32 76.37
CA ALA A 917 -28.07 -77.46 76.86
C ALA A 917 -28.19 -77.64 78.38
N GLU A 918 -28.20 -76.55 79.17
CA GLU A 918 -28.50 -76.61 80.61
C GLU A 918 -29.92 -77.14 80.89
N LYS A 919 -30.94 -76.69 80.12
CA LYS A 919 -32.31 -77.22 80.26
C LYS A 919 -32.39 -78.68 79.84
N GLU A 920 -31.67 -79.12 78.82
CA GLU A 920 -31.62 -80.53 78.41
C GLU A 920 -30.95 -81.40 79.48
N ILE A 921 -29.84 -80.94 80.07
CA ILE A 921 -29.19 -81.60 81.22
C ILE A 921 -30.16 -81.66 82.42
N LEU A 922 -30.89 -80.58 82.71
CA LEU A 922 -31.91 -80.54 83.76
C LEU A 922 -33.06 -81.52 83.47
N VAL A 923 -33.55 -81.59 82.23
CA VAL A 923 -34.60 -82.53 81.80
C VAL A 923 -34.11 -83.98 81.87
N ALA A 924 -32.85 -84.27 81.50
CA ALA A 924 -32.24 -85.59 81.66
C ALA A 924 -32.13 -85.99 83.13
N ASN A 925 -31.70 -85.07 84.00
CA ASN A 925 -31.64 -85.27 85.45
C ASN A 925 -33.04 -85.50 86.06
N LEU A 926 -34.05 -84.72 85.66
CA LEU A 926 -35.44 -84.90 86.10
C LEU A 926 -36.03 -86.23 85.60
N ARG A 927 -35.76 -86.63 84.35
CA ARG A 927 -36.13 -87.97 83.83
C ARG A 927 -35.47 -89.10 84.63
N SER A 928 -34.20 -88.94 85.00
CA SER A 928 -33.47 -89.88 85.85
C SER A 928 -34.07 -89.98 87.27
N GLN A 929 -34.42 -88.83 87.88
CA GLN A 929 -35.14 -88.80 89.16
C GLN A 929 -36.52 -89.44 89.07
N ILE A 930 -37.30 -89.17 88.02
CA ILE A 930 -38.61 -89.80 87.77
C ILE A 930 -38.46 -91.32 87.61
N ALA A 931 -37.44 -91.80 86.90
CA ALA A 931 -37.15 -93.23 86.77
C ALA A 931 -36.78 -93.87 88.11
N LYS A 932 -35.96 -93.18 88.94
CA LYS A 932 -35.61 -93.62 90.29
C LYS A 932 -36.84 -93.69 91.20
N ILE A 933 -37.63 -92.63 91.29
CA ILE A 933 -38.87 -92.56 92.08
C ILE A 933 -39.88 -93.60 91.60
N THR A 934 -39.97 -93.85 90.28
CA THR A 934 -40.82 -94.90 89.72
C THR A 934 -40.36 -96.29 90.16
N LYS A 935 -39.05 -96.57 90.15
CA LYS A 935 -38.47 -97.83 90.65
C LYS A 935 -38.69 -98.01 92.15
N GLU A 936 -38.56 -96.95 92.94
CA GLU A 936 -38.81 -96.93 94.39
C GLU A 936 -40.30 -97.15 94.70
N LYS A 937 -41.21 -96.50 93.96
CA LYS A 937 -42.66 -96.75 94.00
C LYS A 937 -43.00 -98.19 93.66
N LEU A 938 -42.40 -98.76 92.61
CA LEU A 938 -42.65 -100.14 92.17
C LEU A 938 -42.13 -101.14 93.22
N LYS A 939 -40.98 -100.86 93.85
CA LYS A 939 -40.50 -101.62 95.01
C LYS A 939 -41.50 -101.53 96.18
N ALA A 940 -41.93 -100.34 96.57
CA ALA A 940 -42.89 -100.16 97.68
C ALA A 940 -44.24 -100.84 97.43
N ILE A 941 -44.70 -100.92 96.17
CA ILE A 941 -45.89 -101.69 95.77
C ILE A 941 -45.67 -103.20 95.98
N ASN A 942 -44.51 -103.73 95.57
CA ASN A 942 -44.15 -105.13 95.80
C ASN A 942 -44.01 -105.45 97.29
N ASP A 943 -43.31 -104.61 98.05
CA ASP A 943 -43.13 -104.74 99.50
C ASP A 943 -44.51 -104.72 100.21
N GLN A 944 -45.42 -103.82 99.81
CA GLN A 944 -46.81 -103.80 100.32
C GLN A 944 -47.60 -105.07 99.94
N SER A 945 -47.39 -105.62 98.74
CA SER A 945 -48.03 -106.86 98.31
C SER A 945 -47.55 -108.07 99.14
N GLN A 946 -46.23 -108.17 99.37
CA GLN A 946 -45.65 -109.20 100.22
C GLN A 946 -46.14 -109.09 101.67
N MET A 947 -46.25 -107.87 102.23
CA MET A 947 -46.82 -107.68 103.57
C MET A 947 -48.31 -108.09 103.63
N LYS A 948 -49.09 -107.79 102.58
CA LYS A 948 -50.50 -108.25 102.48
C LYS A 948 -50.62 -109.77 102.40
N GLU A 949 -49.68 -110.46 101.75
CA GLU A 949 -49.61 -111.93 101.81
C GLU A 949 -49.20 -112.45 103.18
N GLN A 950 -48.20 -111.84 103.82
CA GLN A 950 -47.74 -112.26 105.14
C GLN A 950 -48.87 -112.13 106.18
N LEU A 951 -49.58 -111.00 106.21
CA LEU A 951 -50.76 -110.80 107.06
C LEU A 951 -51.86 -111.84 106.77
N LYS A 952 -52.09 -112.22 105.50
CA LYS A 952 -53.02 -113.31 105.16
C LYS A 952 -52.55 -114.70 105.65
N ARG A 953 -51.24 -114.95 105.69
CA ARG A 953 -50.67 -116.20 106.23
C ARG A 953 -50.80 -116.23 107.75
N GLU A 954 -50.44 -115.14 108.43
CA GLU A 954 -50.60 -114.96 109.88
C GLU A 954 -52.08 -115.09 110.30
N GLN A 955 -53.01 -114.46 109.57
CA GLN A 955 -54.45 -114.58 109.82
C GLN A 955 -54.95 -116.02 109.69
N LYS A 956 -54.50 -116.78 108.67
CA LYS A 956 -54.83 -118.21 108.53
C LYS A 956 -54.21 -119.08 109.63
N LEU A 957 -52.98 -118.82 110.03
CA LEU A 957 -52.31 -119.52 111.14
C LEU A 957 -53.06 -119.27 112.44
N MET A 958 -53.41 -118.02 112.73
CA MET A 958 -54.16 -117.61 113.92
C MET A 958 -55.57 -118.20 113.95
N GLU A 959 -56.28 -118.24 112.81
CA GLU A 959 -57.56 -118.94 112.70
C GLU A 959 -57.42 -120.45 112.96
N THR A 960 -56.35 -121.07 112.44
CA THR A 960 -56.06 -122.51 112.66
C THR A 960 -55.76 -122.79 114.13
N THR A 961 -54.98 -121.94 114.80
CA THR A 961 -54.73 -122.02 116.24
C THR A 961 -56.01 -121.87 117.06
N ILE A 962 -56.90 -120.93 116.70
CA ILE A 962 -58.20 -120.75 117.37
C ILE A 962 -59.07 -122.00 117.21
N ARG A 963 -59.14 -122.59 116.00
CA ARG A 963 -59.85 -123.86 115.75
C ARG A 963 -59.26 -125.02 116.56
N SER A 964 -57.93 -125.12 116.64
CA SER A 964 -57.22 -126.14 117.44
C SER A 964 -57.54 -126.01 118.93
N ASN A 965 -57.44 -124.79 119.48
CA ASN A 965 -57.73 -124.52 120.89
C ASN A 965 -59.20 -124.83 121.24
N LYS A 966 -60.15 -124.53 120.33
CA LYS A 966 -61.56 -124.89 120.48
C LYS A 966 -61.75 -126.42 120.55
N ALA A 967 -61.18 -127.16 119.60
CA ALA A 967 -61.27 -128.62 119.59
C ALA A 967 -60.61 -129.27 120.83
N GLN A 968 -59.49 -128.71 121.31
CA GLN A 968 -58.84 -129.17 122.54
C GLN A 968 -59.72 -128.92 123.78
N ALA A 969 -60.37 -127.76 123.88
CA ALA A 969 -61.31 -127.47 124.95
C ALA A 969 -62.54 -128.40 124.92
N GLU A 970 -63.13 -128.62 123.74
CA GLU A 970 -64.24 -129.56 123.54
C GLU A 970 -63.88 -131.00 123.95
N SER A 971 -62.66 -131.44 123.61
CA SER A 971 -62.13 -132.73 124.05
C SER A 971 -61.97 -132.83 125.58
N GLN A 972 -61.49 -131.76 126.24
CA GLN A 972 -61.35 -131.73 127.71
C GLN A 972 -62.70 -131.74 128.43
N TYR A 973 -63.71 -131.05 127.90
CA TYR A 973 -65.07 -131.09 128.46
C TYR A 973 -65.72 -132.47 128.30
N ASN A 974 -65.57 -133.12 127.15
CA ASN A 974 -66.08 -134.48 126.92
C ASN A 974 -65.44 -135.50 127.89
N ALA A 975 -64.11 -135.46 128.05
CA ALA A 975 -63.40 -136.35 128.96
C ALA A 975 -63.88 -136.23 130.42
N ARG A 976 -64.08 -135.00 130.92
CA ARG A 976 -64.64 -134.74 132.26
C ARG A 976 -66.08 -135.26 132.41
N LEU A 977 -66.89 -135.17 131.35
CA LEU A 977 -68.29 -135.60 131.37
C LEU A 977 -68.40 -137.14 131.40
N GLU A 978 -67.49 -137.84 130.72
CA GLU A 978 -67.37 -139.30 130.75
C GLU A 978 -66.83 -139.81 132.10
N GLU A 979 -65.82 -139.14 132.66
CA GLU A 979 -65.32 -139.40 134.02
C GLU A 979 -66.41 -139.25 135.09
N TYR A 980 -67.32 -138.27 134.94
CA TYR A 980 -68.45 -138.07 135.85
C TYR A 980 -69.49 -139.19 135.78
N LYS A 981 -69.80 -139.71 134.57
CA LYS A 981 -70.69 -140.87 134.40
C LYS A 981 -70.14 -142.11 135.11
N ASN A 982 -68.85 -142.38 134.93
CA ASN A 982 -68.17 -143.55 135.50
C ASN A 982 -68.20 -143.55 137.04
N LYS A 983 -68.18 -142.37 137.69
CA LYS A 983 -68.39 -142.26 139.15
C LYS A 983 -69.80 -142.67 139.57
N VAL A 984 -70.83 -142.12 138.93
CA VAL A 984 -72.24 -142.38 139.27
C VAL A 984 -72.60 -143.87 139.15
N ASP A 985 -72.15 -144.55 138.10
CA ASP A 985 -72.44 -145.99 137.94
C ASP A 985 -71.59 -146.89 138.86
N SER A 986 -70.47 -146.40 139.39
CA SER A 986 -69.72 -147.06 140.47
C SER A 986 -70.44 -146.93 141.82
N GLU A 987 -70.93 -145.73 142.15
CA GLU A 987 -71.70 -145.47 143.37
C GLU A 987 -73.00 -146.30 143.43
N LYS A 988 -73.74 -146.42 142.32
CA LYS A 988 -74.91 -147.33 142.23
C LYS A 988 -74.57 -148.77 142.58
N LYS A 989 -73.47 -149.31 142.03
CA LYS A 989 -73.04 -150.69 142.29
C LYS A 989 -72.69 -150.92 143.77
N ASN A 990 -72.06 -149.94 144.41
CA ASN A 990 -71.77 -150.01 145.85
C ASN A 990 -73.05 -150.03 146.69
N ILE A 991 -74.08 -149.23 146.33
CA ILE A 991 -75.39 -149.24 147.00
C ILE A 991 -76.08 -150.59 146.82
N TYR A 992 -76.08 -151.15 145.59
CA TYR A 992 -76.69 -152.46 145.33
C TYR A 992 -75.98 -153.59 146.10
N ALA A 993 -74.65 -153.59 146.16
CA ALA A 993 -73.88 -154.57 146.93
C ALA A 993 -74.21 -154.52 148.43
N TYR A 994 -74.29 -153.31 149.02
CA TYR A 994 -74.56 -153.12 150.44
C TYR A 994 -75.90 -153.72 150.88
N GLY A 995 -77.00 -153.42 150.17
CA GLY A 995 -78.32 -153.96 150.53
C GLY A 995 -78.51 -155.45 150.22
N VAL A 996 -77.75 -156.00 149.26
CA VAL A 996 -77.71 -157.45 149.01
C VAL A 996 -77.05 -158.20 150.17
N ASP A 997 -75.94 -157.69 150.73
CA ASP A 997 -75.26 -158.33 151.86
C ASP A 997 -76.03 -158.13 153.19
N ALA A 998 -76.71 -156.99 153.36
CA ALA A 998 -77.57 -156.71 154.52
C ALA A 998 -78.82 -157.63 154.61
N PHE A 999 -79.35 -158.09 153.47
CA PHE A 999 -80.53 -158.97 153.39
C PHE A 999 -80.19 -160.34 152.77
N ARG A 1000 -78.99 -160.83 153.05
CA ARG A 1000 -78.37 -162.01 152.44
C ARG A 1000 -79.19 -163.31 152.51
N GLU A 1001 -80.03 -163.50 153.52
CA GLU A 1001 -80.93 -164.67 153.63
C GLU A 1001 -82.03 -164.69 152.55
N TYR A 1002 -82.34 -163.54 151.93
CA TYR A 1002 -83.40 -163.36 150.93
C TYR A 1002 -82.85 -163.28 149.49
N PHE A 1003 -81.54 -163.12 149.35
CA PHE A 1003 -80.82 -163.16 148.09
C PHE A 1003 -80.51 -164.61 147.67
N ASN A 1004 -80.54 -164.88 146.36
CA ASN A 1004 -80.18 -166.19 145.83
C ASN A 1004 -78.79 -166.08 145.18
N PRO A 1005 -77.75 -166.79 145.67
CA PRO A 1005 -76.35 -166.61 145.24
C PRO A 1005 -76.05 -166.80 143.74
N GLY A 1006 -76.99 -167.34 142.96
CA GLY A 1006 -76.88 -167.46 141.50
C GLY A 1006 -77.37 -166.27 140.67
N ALA A 1007 -77.79 -165.15 141.29
CA ALA A 1007 -78.31 -163.98 140.59
C ALA A 1007 -77.26 -162.86 140.41
N SER A 1008 -77.32 -162.12 139.30
CA SER A 1008 -76.48 -160.94 139.05
C SER A 1008 -76.90 -159.75 139.91
N ILE A 1009 -75.94 -159.06 140.54
CA ILE A 1009 -76.20 -157.85 141.35
C ILE A 1009 -76.47 -156.66 140.42
N ASP A 1010 -77.73 -156.52 140.03
CA ASP A 1010 -78.31 -155.38 139.33
C ASP A 1010 -79.50 -154.77 140.11
N GLU A 1011 -80.00 -153.62 139.66
CA GLU A 1011 -81.13 -152.90 140.28
C GLU A 1011 -82.39 -153.76 140.45
N ARG A 1012 -82.62 -154.71 139.54
CA ARG A 1012 -83.79 -155.59 139.52
C ARG A 1012 -83.65 -156.70 140.58
N SER A 1013 -82.44 -157.25 140.72
CA SER A 1013 -82.09 -158.21 141.77
C SER A 1013 -82.18 -157.57 143.17
N PHE A 1014 -81.66 -156.34 143.32
CA PHE A 1014 -81.67 -155.58 144.55
C PHE A 1014 -83.10 -155.35 145.04
N LYS A 1015 -83.97 -154.88 144.14
CA LYS A 1015 -85.39 -154.71 144.47
C LYS A 1015 -86.05 -156.03 144.90
N ALA A 1016 -85.80 -157.12 144.19
CA ALA A 1016 -86.35 -158.44 144.53
C ALA A 1016 -85.86 -159.00 145.89
N VAL A 1017 -84.71 -158.55 146.41
CA VAL A 1017 -84.25 -158.86 147.77
C VAL A 1017 -85.06 -158.08 148.80
N ILE A 1018 -85.23 -156.76 148.60
CA ILE A 1018 -86.02 -155.90 149.48
C ILE A 1018 -87.48 -156.37 149.56
N ASP A 1019 -88.09 -156.70 148.42
CA ASP A 1019 -89.48 -157.17 148.34
C ASP A 1019 -89.67 -158.48 149.16
N ARG A 1020 -88.72 -159.44 149.08
CA ARG A 1020 -88.76 -160.70 149.87
C ARG A 1020 -88.51 -160.49 151.36
N ALA A 1021 -87.56 -159.64 151.72
CA ALA A 1021 -87.30 -159.31 153.12
C ALA A 1021 -88.54 -158.68 153.76
N HIS A 1022 -89.26 -157.82 153.03
CA HIS A 1022 -90.53 -157.25 153.44
C HIS A 1022 -91.61 -158.32 153.63
N GLU A 1023 -91.80 -159.24 152.67
CA GLU A 1023 -92.76 -160.36 152.81
C GLU A 1023 -92.48 -161.22 154.05
N ARG A 1024 -91.21 -161.50 154.37
CA ARG A 1024 -90.85 -162.31 155.54
C ARG A 1024 -91.10 -161.57 156.86
N ILE A 1025 -90.83 -160.26 156.92
CA ILE A 1025 -91.19 -159.44 158.09
C ILE A 1025 -92.71 -159.50 158.31
N VAL A 1026 -93.52 -159.34 157.25
CA VAL A 1026 -95.00 -159.43 157.33
C VAL A 1026 -95.48 -160.81 157.79
N GLN A 1027 -94.80 -161.91 157.41
CA GLN A 1027 -95.08 -163.24 157.97
C GLN A 1027 -94.76 -163.32 159.48
N LEU A 1028 -93.61 -162.80 159.91
CA LEU A 1028 -93.20 -162.84 161.32
C LEU A 1028 -94.15 -162.02 162.20
N THR A 1029 -94.57 -160.83 161.76
CA THR A 1029 -95.60 -160.02 162.46
C THR A 1029 -96.94 -160.74 162.54
N LYS A 1030 -97.36 -161.49 161.50
CA LYS A 1030 -98.56 -162.34 161.56
C LYS A 1030 -98.41 -163.53 162.51
N SER A 1031 -97.22 -164.11 162.59
CA SER A 1031 -96.92 -165.20 163.53
C SER A 1031 -97.01 -164.72 164.99
N ASP A 1032 -96.39 -163.59 165.29
CA ASP A 1032 -96.46 -162.94 166.61
C ASP A 1032 -97.90 -162.59 167.01
N GLN A 1033 -98.68 -161.97 166.10
CA GLN A 1033 -100.11 -161.74 166.30
C GLN A 1033 -100.95 -163.02 166.48
N GLY A 1034 -100.46 -164.18 166.03
CA GLY A 1034 -101.06 -165.48 166.28
C GLY A 1034 -100.77 -165.97 167.69
N VAL A 1035 -99.50 -165.90 168.11
CA VAL A 1035 -99.04 -166.28 169.46
C VAL A 1035 -99.74 -165.42 170.52
N ARG A 1036 -99.73 -164.08 170.37
CA ARG A 1036 -100.40 -163.13 171.28
C ARG A 1036 -101.85 -163.49 171.60
N ARG A 1037 -102.60 -164.00 170.62
CA ARG A 1037 -104.01 -164.41 170.80
C ARG A 1037 -104.17 -165.71 171.59
N MET A 1038 -103.21 -166.64 171.51
CA MET A 1038 -103.28 -167.91 172.22
C MET A 1038 -102.96 -167.79 173.71
N VAL A 1039 -102.11 -166.83 174.10
CA VAL A 1039 -101.82 -166.51 175.52
C VAL A 1039 -102.71 -165.40 176.10
N GLY A 1040 -103.69 -164.90 175.35
CA GLY A 1040 -104.64 -163.88 175.85
C GLY A 1040 -104.00 -162.52 176.16
N ALA A 1041 -102.88 -162.18 175.50
CA ALA A 1041 -102.11 -160.98 175.77
C ALA A 1041 -102.95 -159.69 175.57
N GLY A 1042 -102.91 -158.78 176.54
CA GLY A 1042 -103.43 -157.42 176.35
C GLY A 1042 -102.56 -156.60 175.40
N ASP A 1043 -103.11 -155.58 174.75
CA ASP A 1043 -102.39 -154.79 173.73
C ASP A 1043 -101.05 -154.21 174.24
N ASN A 1044 -101.01 -153.81 175.52
CA ASN A 1044 -99.84 -153.23 176.21
C ASN A 1044 -98.90 -154.26 176.87
N GLN A 1045 -99.08 -155.56 176.63
CA GLN A 1045 -98.24 -156.64 177.16
C GLN A 1045 -97.34 -157.17 176.04
N THR A 1046 -96.05 -157.46 176.31
CA THR A 1046 -95.21 -158.10 175.29
C THR A 1046 -95.62 -159.55 175.07
N THR A 1047 -95.30 -160.11 173.90
CA THR A 1047 -95.60 -161.53 173.61
C THR A 1047 -94.83 -162.46 174.56
N GLU A 1048 -93.68 -162.02 175.05
CA GLU A 1048 -92.85 -162.72 176.04
C GLU A 1048 -93.45 -162.61 177.46
N ASP A 1049 -93.91 -161.42 177.89
CA ASP A 1049 -94.61 -161.22 179.18
C ASP A 1049 -95.90 -162.05 179.30
N ALA A 1050 -96.63 -162.20 178.19
CA ALA A 1050 -97.88 -162.96 178.17
C ALA A 1050 -97.65 -164.48 178.27
N ILE A 1051 -96.52 -164.97 177.74
CA ILE A 1051 -96.09 -166.37 177.94
C ILE A 1051 -95.58 -166.57 179.38
N ALA A 1052 -94.89 -165.59 179.94
CA ALA A 1052 -94.36 -165.66 181.31
C ALA A 1052 -95.46 -165.75 182.38
N GLN A 1053 -96.63 -165.14 182.16
CA GLN A 1053 -97.80 -165.23 183.06
C GLN A 1053 -98.58 -166.55 182.98
N LEU A 1054 -98.13 -167.53 182.19
CA LEU A 1054 -98.82 -168.84 182.03
C LEU A 1054 -97.99 -170.01 182.60
N LEU A 1055 -96.95 -169.72 183.39
CA LEU A 1055 -96.05 -170.69 184.03
C LEU A 1055 -95.93 -170.54 185.56
N LEU A 1056 -96.72 -169.64 186.17
CA LEU A 1056 -96.92 -169.44 187.61
C LEU A 1056 -98.37 -169.03 187.91
#